data_AF-A0A929WAG8-F1
#
_entry.id   AF-A0A929WAG8-F1
#
_cell.length_a   1.000
_cell.length_b   1.000
_cell.length_c   1.000
_cell.angle_alpha   90.00
_cell.angle_beta   90.00
_cell.angle_gamma   90.00
#
_symmetry.space_group_name_H-M   'P 1'
#
loop_
_entity.id
_entity.type
_entity.pdbx_description
1 polymer ?
#
loop_
_entity_poly.entity_id
_entity_poly.type
_entity_poly.pdbx_seq_one_letter_code
_entity_poly.pdbx_strand_id
1 'polypeptide(L)'
;MFVPDDAAMTDYFVSQGGRSLIERYAKKPNTKENLLENIDQIPLDIIQALVNNLMKNSFIETVPSKYYTIMNDARDQMFPPSQYPSEAAYKAVFTKTLMANNGVVYVMNRVISPADYAAVIAPALYNSNTQVVRTVVRADDSYIQGSDYSRAPLKQYFSTYLKAMQSRFSFFIPEDEGLNTYGYVDPASMANSKNTSNFRYFRFRPGDTRGVGGALAVDAWPVTYKPATGQQPGDKIMNGTTYASPANQTLSTGMGAVKRSLLIEMVNHHIIVHGSDDTKGVETAQKYFLSRDGAPVIVKTSNRGVGMEVNGGFQEQLEGTPAAYTSTVKEVYDLTRETNKGYGNGKTYILDRPMQATTVTAYKAIKDHTQFKKFLDLCTGMSTALLEKAGFNAPFLVAGADDAKHSGWLKSAAKYEFFVRGESGGLQYNVANDDRLVRLFNNYRYTIYAPTDAAIDAELAKGLPTWDKISDYLDTNLQAEVKLAADKSNQDEYDRVNKHNDAVKAKAQAMVTVLVNFLRYHFQDESLFVDQVSHTGDYATACINEQTKAYLSLSVTQTPGQLSLKDKAGRTVTVDGTTHNILARDANFNKGMTLITSSSYSVIHQINSALLFDGEFAGGYAQAWSSPKKARAFVAKFRIKD
;
A
#
# COMPACT_ATOMS: atom_id res chain seq x y z
N MET A 1 29.89 0.19 -32.68
CA MET A 1 29.30 -0.99 -32.00
C MET A 1 30.25 -1.45 -30.92
N PHE A 2 29.71 -1.87 -29.78
CA PHE A 2 30.46 -2.42 -28.65
C PHE A 2 30.30 -3.94 -28.66
N VAL A 3 31.29 -4.69 -29.12
CA VAL A 3 31.15 -6.13 -29.41
C VAL A 3 31.96 -6.96 -28.41
N PRO A 4 31.32 -7.75 -27.53
CA PRO A 4 32.05 -8.65 -26.64
C PRO A 4 32.82 -9.72 -27.44
N ASP A 5 33.99 -10.10 -26.96
CA ASP A 5 34.75 -11.22 -27.53
C ASP A 5 34.12 -12.58 -27.19
N ASP A 6 34.59 -13.64 -27.84
CA ASP A 6 34.02 -14.99 -27.70
C ASP A 6 34.08 -15.51 -26.25
N ALA A 7 35.15 -15.15 -25.52
CA ALA A 7 35.31 -15.54 -24.12
C ALA A 7 34.29 -14.82 -23.23
N ALA A 8 34.10 -13.52 -23.44
CA ALA A 8 33.11 -12.71 -22.76
C ALA A 8 31.68 -13.19 -23.05
N MET A 9 31.36 -13.49 -24.31
CA MET A 9 30.06 -14.04 -24.71
C MET A 9 29.80 -15.40 -24.06
N THR A 10 30.82 -16.26 -24.05
CA THR A 10 30.73 -17.58 -23.40
C THR A 10 30.44 -17.43 -21.91
N ASP A 11 31.23 -16.63 -21.20
CA ASP A 11 31.05 -16.41 -19.76
C ASP A 11 29.67 -15.81 -19.46
N TYR A 12 29.20 -14.87 -20.28
CA TYR A 12 27.91 -14.22 -20.08
C TYR A 12 26.72 -15.18 -20.11
N PHE A 13 26.67 -16.07 -21.10
CA PHE A 13 25.56 -17.01 -21.27
C PHE A 13 25.70 -18.27 -20.40
N VAL A 14 26.91 -18.64 -20.00
CA VAL A 14 27.13 -19.81 -19.12
C VAL A 14 26.97 -19.45 -17.64
N SER A 15 27.45 -18.28 -17.21
CA SER A 15 27.63 -17.98 -15.78
C SER A 15 26.99 -16.66 -15.30
N GLN A 16 26.58 -15.75 -16.18
CA GLN A 16 26.09 -14.41 -15.79
C GLN A 16 24.64 -14.16 -16.25
N GLY A 17 24.25 -12.89 -16.45
CA GLY A 17 22.87 -12.50 -16.80
C GLY A 17 22.27 -13.20 -18.02
N GLY A 18 23.08 -13.68 -18.97
CA GLY A 18 22.63 -14.46 -20.13
C GLY A 18 22.24 -15.91 -19.79
N ARG A 19 22.70 -16.44 -18.65
CA ARG A 19 22.40 -17.80 -18.17
C ARG A 19 20.92 -18.08 -18.07
N SER A 20 20.15 -17.11 -17.59
CA SER A 20 18.68 -17.22 -17.47
C SER A 20 18.00 -17.49 -18.82
N LEU A 21 18.54 -16.94 -19.92
CA LEU A 21 18.04 -17.18 -21.27
C LEU A 21 18.39 -18.59 -21.75
N ILE A 22 19.61 -19.07 -21.46
CA ILE A 22 20.01 -20.44 -21.82
C ILE A 22 19.20 -21.45 -21.01
N GLU A 23 19.10 -21.30 -19.69
CA GLU A 23 18.28 -22.18 -18.85
C GLU A 23 16.83 -22.27 -19.31
N ARG A 24 16.33 -21.24 -20.00
CA ARG A 24 14.97 -21.21 -20.54
C ARG A 24 14.82 -21.84 -21.91
N TYR A 25 15.65 -21.42 -22.87
CA TYR A 25 15.45 -21.73 -24.29
C TYR A 25 16.29 -22.89 -24.79
N ALA A 26 17.36 -23.23 -24.08
CA ALA A 26 18.24 -24.31 -24.46
C ALA A 26 17.51 -25.65 -24.49
N LYS A 27 17.88 -26.47 -25.47
CA LYS A 27 17.49 -27.88 -25.53
C LYS A 27 18.54 -28.81 -24.92
N LYS A 28 19.74 -28.27 -24.64
CA LYS A 28 20.90 -29.00 -24.12
C LYS A 28 21.42 -28.34 -22.84
N PRO A 29 22.18 -29.08 -21.99
CA PRO A 29 22.80 -28.51 -20.80
C PRO A 29 23.62 -27.25 -21.12
N ASN A 30 23.57 -26.25 -20.22
CA ASN A 30 24.30 -25.00 -20.36
C ASN A 30 25.81 -25.22 -20.16
N THR A 31 26.50 -25.59 -21.24
CA THR A 31 27.96 -25.74 -21.30
C THR A 31 28.52 -24.99 -22.50
N LYS A 32 29.83 -24.73 -22.48
CA LYS A 32 30.52 -24.03 -23.58
C LYS A 32 30.33 -24.73 -24.93
N GLU A 33 30.31 -26.05 -24.93
CA GLU A 33 30.23 -26.89 -26.13
C GLU A 33 28.85 -26.80 -26.80
N ASN A 34 27.79 -26.69 -26.01
CA ASN A 34 26.41 -26.61 -26.51
C ASN A 34 25.95 -25.16 -26.76
N LEU A 35 26.80 -24.17 -26.46
CA LEU A 35 26.36 -22.79 -26.32
C LEU A 35 25.78 -22.20 -27.62
N LEU A 36 26.43 -22.41 -28.76
CA LEU A 36 25.95 -21.89 -30.04
C LEU A 36 24.56 -22.43 -30.39
N GLU A 37 24.36 -23.74 -30.27
CA GLU A 37 23.07 -24.38 -30.53
C GLU A 37 21.98 -23.90 -29.56
N ASN A 38 22.35 -23.67 -28.30
CA ASN A 38 21.45 -23.14 -27.29
C ASN A 38 21.08 -21.67 -27.55
N ILE A 39 22.02 -20.83 -27.99
CA ILE A 39 21.77 -19.43 -28.37
C ILE A 39 20.81 -19.37 -29.56
N ASP A 40 20.95 -20.27 -30.55
CA ASP A 40 20.05 -20.35 -31.71
C ASP A 40 18.60 -20.68 -31.34
N GLN A 41 18.35 -21.21 -30.13
CA GLN A 41 16.99 -21.45 -29.66
C GLN A 41 16.33 -20.19 -29.04
N ILE A 42 17.09 -19.12 -28.78
CA ILE A 42 16.55 -17.90 -28.20
C ILE A 42 15.70 -17.16 -29.26
N PRO A 43 14.43 -16.83 -28.97
CA PRO A 43 13.59 -16.08 -29.90
C PRO A 43 14.20 -14.75 -30.36
N LEU A 44 13.98 -14.40 -31.64
CA LEU A 44 14.54 -13.19 -32.25
C LEU A 44 14.10 -11.90 -31.54
N ASP A 45 12.83 -11.83 -31.11
CA ASP A 45 12.28 -10.66 -30.42
C ASP A 45 12.91 -10.42 -29.03
N ILE A 46 13.54 -11.47 -28.48
CA ILE A 46 14.28 -11.42 -27.22
C ILE A 46 15.72 -11.02 -27.50
N ILE A 47 16.46 -11.79 -28.32
CA ILE A 47 17.90 -11.61 -28.53
C ILE A 47 18.24 -10.25 -29.17
N GLN A 48 17.31 -9.66 -29.92
CA GLN A 48 17.49 -8.32 -30.50
C GLN A 48 17.81 -7.25 -29.45
N ALA A 49 17.34 -7.38 -28.20
CA ALA A 49 17.62 -6.40 -27.14
C ALA A 49 19.12 -6.33 -26.81
N LEU A 50 19.83 -7.47 -26.83
CA LEU A 50 21.29 -7.52 -26.66
C LEU A 50 22.00 -6.74 -27.77
N VAL A 51 21.63 -7.01 -29.02
CA VAL A 51 22.24 -6.38 -30.20
C VAL A 51 21.95 -4.88 -30.21
N ASN A 52 20.71 -4.48 -29.94
CA ASN A 52 20.28 -3.09 -29.87
C ASN A 52 20.98 -2.32 -28.75
N ASN A 53 21.24 -2.94 -27.59
CA ASN A 53 21.99 -2.28 -26.53
C ASN A 53 23.45 -2.02 -26.92
N LEU A 54 24.07 -2.93 -27.67
CA LEU A 54 25.47 -2.87 -28.07
C LEU A 54 25.72 -2.05 -29.35
N MET A 55 24.68 -1.83 -30.15
CA MET A 55 24.68 -0.99 -31.34
C MET A 55 24.21 0.43 -31.00
N LYS A 56 25.00 1.44 -31.37
CA LYS A 56 24.66 2.85 -31.08
C LYS A 56 24.44 3.63 -32.35
N ASN A 57 23.46 4.54 -32.32
CA ASN A 57 22.99 5.28 -33.49
C ASN A 57 24.02 6.27 -34.04
N SER A 58 24.93 6.79 -33.20
CA SER A 58 25.89 7.83 -33.59
C SER A 58 27.31 7.48 -33.17
N PHE A 59 28.22 7.49 -34.14
CA PHE A 59 29.66 7.34 -33.88
C PHE A 59 30.22 8.53 -33.09
N ILE A 60 29.79 9.76 -33.42
CA ILE A 60 30.29 11.00 -32.79
C ILE A 60 29.89 11.10 -31.31
N GLU A 61 28.78 10.47 -30.92
CA GLU A 61 28.32 10.40 -29.53
C GLU A 61 28.96 9.25 -28.75
N THR A 62 29.68 8.35 -29.42
CA THR A 62 30.23 7.12 -28.82
C THR A 62 31.75 7.01 -28.93
N VAL A 63 32.42 8.14 -29.18
CA VAL A 63 33.88 8.21 -29.14
C VAL A 63 34.42 8.00 -27.72
N PRO A 64 35.61 7.39 -27.54
CA PRO A 64 36.19 7.10 -26.23
C PRO A 64 36.26 8.28 -25.27
N SER A 65 36.45 9.51 -25.76
CA SER A 65 36.49 10.72 -24.92
C SER A 65 35.15 11.08 -24.27
N LYS A 66 34.05 10.47 -24.72
CA LYS A 66 32.67 10.70 -24.25
C LYS A 66 32.09 9.50 -23.49
N TYR A 67 32.91 8.56 -23.04
CA TYR A 67 32.43 7.28 -22.49
C TYR A 67 31.39 7.41 -21.35
N TYR A 68 31.45 8.46 -20.52
CA TYR A 68 30.46 8.73 -19.49
C TYR A 68 29.08 9.18 -20.01
N THR A 69 28.97 9.66 -21.24
CA THR A 69 27.70 10.09 -21.83
C THR A 69 27.07 9.01 -22.70
N ILE A 70 27.76 7.88 -22.90
CA ILE A 70 27.22 6.76 -23.66
C ILE A 70 26.18 6.08 -22.81
N MET A 71 24.93 6.10 -23.26
CA MET A 71 23.81 5.51 -22.54
C MET A 71 23.47 4.11 -23.04
N ASN A 72 22.97 3.23 -22.17
CA ASN A 72 22.42 1.94 -22.53
C ASN A 72 20.93 2.05 -22.94
N ASP A 73 20.30 0.90 -23.19
CA ASP A 73 18.89 0.78 -23.56
C ASP A 73 17.90 1.36 -22.52
N ALA A 74 18.27 1.38 -21.24
CA ALA A 74 17.51 2.01 -20.15
C ALA A 74 17.84 3.50 -19.90
N ARG A 75 18.68 4.12 -20.75
CA ARG A 75 19.22 5.47 -20.56
C ARG A 75 20.14 5.63 -19.34
N ASP A 76 20.63 4.54 -18.78
CA ASP A 76 21.71 4.56 -17.78
C ASP A 76 23.06 4.75 -18.48
N GLN A 77 24.04 5.32 -17.76
CA GLN A 77 25.42 5.37 -18.26
C GLN A 77 25.95 3.95 -18.47
N MET A 78 26.36 3.64 -19.69
CA MET A 78 26.91 2.35 -20.10
C MET A 78 28.27 2.07 -19.44
N PHE A 79 29.02 3.14 -19.13
CA PHE A 79 30.30 3.10 -18.44
C PHE A 79 30.30 4.05 -17.24
N PRO A 80 29.60 3.73 -16.13
CA PRO A 80 29.42 4.66 -15.01
C PRO A 80 30.73 4.88 -14.24
N PRO A 81 30.96 6.08 -13.66
CA PRO A 81 32.16 6.38 -12.88
C PRO A 81 32.42 5.43 -11.71
N SER A 82 31.37 4.82 -11.14
CA SER A 82 31.48 3.85 -10.06
C SER A 82 32.23 2.57 -10.47
N GLN A 83 32.16 2.18 -11.74
CA GLN A 83 32.85 1.01 -12.29
C GLN A 83 34.07 1.40 -13.14
N TYR A 84 34.03 2.58 -13.75
CA TYR A 84 35.07 3.09 -14.65
C TYR A 84 35.55 4.47 -14.18
N PRO A 85 36.25 4.55 -13.02
CA PRO A 85 36.61 5.83 -12.41
C PRO A 85 37.69 6.60 -13.18
N SER A 86 38.34 5.97 -14.16
CA SER A 86 39.41 6.56 -14.96
C SER A 86 39.38 6.07 -16.40
N GLU A 87 39.99 6.85 -17.30
CA GLU A 87 40.17 6.45 -18.70
C GLU A 87 40.97 5.14 -18.83
N ALA A 88 41.91 4.89 -17.92
CA ALA A 88 42.66 3.63 -17.88
C ALA A 88 41.75 2.43 -17.57
N ALA A 89 40.83 2.57 -16.61
CA ALA A 89 39.82 1.54 -16.30
C ALA A 89 38.86 1.31 -17.47
N TYR A 90 38.45 2.39 -18.15
CA TYR A 90 37.65 2.30 -19.37
C TYR A 90 38.42 1.59 -20.51
N LYS A 91 39.68 1.95 -20.77
CA LYS A 91 40.49 1.30 -21.80
C LYS A 91 40.74 -0.18 -21.54
N ALA A 92 40.87 -0.57 -20.26
CA ALA A 92 41.12 -1.95 -19.87
C ALA A 92 40.01 -2.95 -20.25
N VAL A 93 38.79 -2.48 -20.56
CA VAL A 93 37.73 -3.37 -21.06
C VAL A 93 37.77 -3.62 -22.56
N PHE A 94 38.59 -2.90 -23.32
CA PHE A 94 38.71 -3.08 -24.77
C PHE A 94 39.92 -3.91 -25.14
N THR A 95 39.71 -4.93 -25.97
CA THR A 95 40.79 -5.81 -26.45
C THR A 95 41.31 -5.39 -27.82
N LYS A 96 40.44 -4.85 -28.69
CA LYS A 96 40.82 -4.31 -30.00
C LYS A 96 39.77 -3.34 -30.54
N THR A 97 40.18 -2.50 -31.48
CA THR A 97 39.30 -1.56 -32.21
C THR A 97 39.42 -1.84 -33.70
N LEU A 98 38.28 -2.04 -34.38
CA LEU A 98 38.21 -2.31 -35.82
C LEU A 98 37.47 -1.16 -36.51
N MET A 99 38.09 -0.57 -37.52
CA MET A 99 37.46 0.47 -38.34
C MET A 99 36.65 -0.19 -39.47
N ALA A 100 35.42 0.28 -39.68
CA ALA A 100 34.54 -0.11 -40.77
C ALA A 100 34.20 1.10 -41.64
N ASN A 101 33.71 0.86 -42.86
CA ASN A 101 33.32 1.92 -43.81
C ASN A 101 32.23 2.87 -43.27
N ASN A 102 31.40 2.43 -42.33
CA ASN A 102 30.30 3.19 -41.76
C ASN A 102 30.38 3.35 -40.23
N GLY A 103 31.51 3.04 -39.60
CA GLY A 103 31.66 3.17 -38.16
C GLY A 103 32.85 2.42 -37.57
N VAL A 104 32.79 2.17 -36.27
CA VAL A 104 33.86 1.52 -35.51
C VAL A 104 33.29 0.40 -34.66
N VAL A 105 34.01 -0.71 -34.57
CA VAL A 105 33.73 -1.83 -33.69
C VAL A 105 34.75 -1.83 -32.56
N TYR A 106 34.29 -1.57 -31.34
CA TYR A 106 35.08 -1.68 -30.13
C TYR A 106 34.87 -3.08 -29.55
N VAL A 107 35.90 -3.92 -29.59
CA VAL A 107 35.81 -5.28 -29.07
C VAL A 107 36.13 -5.28 -27.58
N MET A 108 35.27 -5.91 -26.78
CA MET A 108 35.30 -5.84 -25.32
C MET A 108 35.55 -7.21 -24.68
N ASN A 109 36.24 -7.25 -23.55
CA ASN A 109 36.43 -8.47 -22.74
C ASN A 109 35.27 -8.77 -21.77
N ARG A 110 34.12 -8.11 -21.97
CA ARG A 110 32.91 -8.30 -21.16
C ARG A 110 31.66 -7.98 -21.97
N VAL A 111 30.53 -8.54 -21.53
CA VAL A 111 29.21 -8.16 -22.03
C VAL A 111 28.65 -7.03 -21.18
N ILE A 112 28.05 -6.04 -21.84
CA ILE A 112 27.20 -5.04 -21.17
C ILE A 112 25.75 -5.48 -21.44
N SER A 113 25.15 -6.09 -20.42
CA SER A 113 23.80 -6.62 -20.49
C SER A 113 22.78 -5.50 -20.72
N PRO A 114 21.77 -5.70 -21.60
CA PRO A 114 20.63 -4.80 -21.64
C PRO A 114 19.89 -4.85 -20.30
N ALA A 115 19.27 -3.74 -19.93
CA ALA A 115 18.50 -3.65 -18.69
C ALA A 115 17.40 -4.71 -18.62
N ASP A 116 16.80 -5.03 -19.77
CA ASP A 116 15.74 -6.03 -19.91
C ASP A 116 16.15 -7.44 -19.47
N TYR A 117 17.45 -7.76 -19.47
CA TYR A 117 17.97 -9.05 -19.00
C TYR A 117 18.51 -9.00 -17.57
N ALA A 118 18.95 -7.83 -17.13
CA ALA A 118 19.61 -7.63 -15.85
C ALA A 118 18.64 -7.26 -14.72
N ALA A 119 17.47 -6.69 -15.05
CA ALA A 119 16.48 -6.26 -14.07
C ALA A 119 15.55 -7.40 -13.64
N VAL A 120 14.97 -7.29 -12.44
CA VAL A 120 13.96 -8.20 -11.87
C VAL A 120 12.75 -8.48 -12.79
N ILE A 121 12.47 -7.60 -13.75
CA ILE A 121 11.41 -7.82 -14.72
C ILE A 121 11.74 -8.93 -15.74
N ALA A 122 13.02 -9.23 -15.97
CA ALA A 122 13.50 -10.13 -17.02
C ALA A 122 12.74 -11.49 -17.06
N PRO A 123 12.53 -12.19 -15.94
CA PRO A 123 11.85 -13.48 -15.97
C PRO A 123 10.39 -13.36 -16.43
N ALA A 124 9.72 -12.24 -16.12
CA ALA A 124 8.37 -11.98 -16.63
C ALA A 124 8.35 -11.81 -18.16
N LEU A 125 9.42 -11.26 -18.75
CA LEU A 125 9.48 -10.93 -20.18
C LEU A 125 9.69 -12.17 -21.05
N TYR A 126 10.32 -13.22 -20.51
CA TYR A 126 10.81 -14.36 -21.28
C TYR A 126 10.17 -15.69 -20.86
N ASN A 127 9.57 -15.79 -19.66
CA ASN A 127 8.90 -17.02 -19.27
C ASN A 127 7.55 -17.15 -20.02
N SER A 128 7.39 -18.22 -20.79
CA SER A 128 6.15 -18.50 -21.53
C SER A 128 4.97 -18.83 -20.61
N ASN A 129 5.23 -19.07 -19.33
CA ASN A 129 4.22 -19.32 -18.30
C ASN A 129 3.86 -18.05 -17.53
N THR A 130 4.33 -16.87 -17.95
CA THR A 130 4.03 -15.59 -17.27
C THR A 130 3.51 -14.54 -18.24
N GLN A 131 2.86 -14.96 -19.34
CA GLN A 131 2.39 -14.08 -20.40
C GLN A 131 1.35 -13.07 -19.92
N VAL A 132 0.50 -13.43 -18.94
CA VAL A 132 -0.46 -12.48 -18.36
C VAL A 132 0.30 -11.34 -17.67
N VAL A 133 1.23 -11.67 -16.76
CA VAL A 133 2.01 -10.66 -16.05
C VAL A 133 2.91 -9.87 -17.01
N ARG A 134 3.55 -10.54 -17.98
CA ARG A 134 4.31 -9.91 -19.09
C ARG A 134 3.49 -8.83 -19.77
N THR A 135 2.25 -9.15 -20.12
CA THR A 135 1.33 -8.23 -20.82
C THR A 135 0.99 -7.03 -19.94
N VAL A 136 0.76 -7.24 -18.64
CA VAL A 136 0.44 -6.16 -17.69
C VAL A 136 1.64 -5.24 -17.47
N VAL A 137 2.83 -5.78 -17.22
CA VAL A 137 4.01 -4.95 -16.90
C VAL A 137 4.49 -4.12 -18.10
N ARG A 138 4.28 -4.62 -19.33
CA ARG A 138 4.63 -3.95 -20.59
C ARG A 138 3.52 -3.06 -21.17
N ALA A 139 2.34 -3.04 -20.57
CA ALA A 139 1.16 -2.41 -21.16
C ALA A 139 1.37 -0.93 -21.53
N ASP A 140 2.23 -0.24 -20.78
CA ASP A 140 2.50 1.19 -20.95
C ASP A 140 3.81 1.48 -21.72
N ASP A 141 4.57 0.46 -22.18
CA ASP A 141 5.91 0.61 -22.79
C ASP A 141 5.94 1.60 -23.98
N SER A 142 4.93 1.53 -24.85
CA SER A 142 4.85 2.39 -26.05
C SER A 142 4.48 3.85 -25.75
N TYR A 143 4.18 4.19 -24.49
CA TYR A 143 3.67 5.51 -24.08
C TYR A 143 4.67 6.33 -23.26
N ILE A 144 5.95 5.91 -23.24
CA ILE A 144 7.01 6.53 -22.42
C ILE A 144 7.65 7.76 -23.11
N GLN A 145 7.34 8.03 -24.39
CA GLN A 145 7.92 9.13 -25.15
C GLN A 145 6.84 10.09 -25.67
N GLY A 146 7.15 11.39 -25.71
CA GLY A 146 6.25 12.42 -26.26
C GLY A 146 5.12 12.83 -25.30
N SER A 147 3.94 13.15 -25.84
CA SER A 147 2.76 13.62 -25.09
C SER A 147 1.70 12.53 -24.84
N ASP A 148 2.04 11.27 -25.12
CA ASP A 148 1.08 10.15 -25.12
C ASP A 148 0.83 9.51 -23.74
N TYR A 149 1.44 10.02 -22.67
CA TYR A 149 1.29 9.48 -21.30
C TYR A 149 -0.16 9.35 -20.82
N SER A 150 -1.03 10.27 -21.27
CA SER A 150 -2.45 10.27 -20.89
C SER A 150 -3.25 9.11 -21.51
N ARG A 151 -2.70 8.50 -22.56
CA ARG A 151 -3.29 7.41 -23.35
C ARG A 151 -2.79 6.03 -22.93
N ALA A 152 -1.79 5.96 -22.04
CA ALA A 152 -1.28 4.70 -21.52
C ALA A 152 -2.42 3.88 -20.89
N PRO A 153 -2.57 2.58 -21.23
CA PRO A 153 -3.72 1.78 -20.83
C PRO A 153 -3.81 1.58 -19.32
N LEU A 154 -2.68 1.41 -18.62
CA LEU A 154 -2.67 1.21 -17.16
C LEU A 154 -2.26 2.47 -16.41
N LYS A 155 -1.39 3.30 -17.00
CA LYS A 155 -0.82 4.52 -16.37
C LYS A 155 -0.03 4.19 -15.11
N GLN A 156 0.60 3.02 -15.07
CA GLN A 156 1.39 2.52 -13.95
C GLN A 156 2.89 2.49 -14.26
N TYR A 157 3.25 2.33 -15.55
CA TYR A 157 4.63 2.27 -16.04
C TYR A 157 5.50 1.26 -15.28
N PHE A 158 4.94 0.07 -15.03
CA PHE A 158 5.60 -1.00 -14.27
C PHE A 158 6.96 -1.38 -14.83
N SER A 159 7.08 -1.48 -16.16
CA SER A 159 8.34 -1.77 -16.86
C SER A 159 9.43 -0.75 -16.52
N THR A 160 9.16 0.55 -16.63
CA THR A 160 10.10 1.60 -16.24
C THR A 160 10.48 1.50 -14.77
N TYR A 161 9.50 1.25 -13.91
CA TYR A 161 9.70 1.14 -12.47
C TYR A 161 10.62 -0.04 -12.08
N LEU A 162 10.33 -1.24 -12.62
CA LEU A 162 11.09 -2.46 -12.34
C LEU A 162 12.46 -2.49 -13.03
N LYS A 163 12.71 -1.63 -14.01
CA LYS A 163 14.02 -1.42 -14.64
C LYS A 163 14.86 -0.35 -13.95
N ALA A 164 14.37 0.30 -12.89
CA ALA A 164 15.14 1.29 -12.15
C ALA A 164 16.32 0.63 -11.42
N MET A 165 17.51 0.66 -12.03
CA MET A 165 18.68 -0.07 -11.55
C MET A 165 19.26 0.45 -10.24
N GLN A 166 18.87 1.65 -9.80
CA GLN A 166 19.29 2.25 -8.52
C GLN A 166 18.50 1.69 -7.33
N SER A 167 17.27 1.24 -7.54
CA SER A 167 16.42 0.61 -6.53
C SER A 167 16.70 -0.89 -6.43
N ARG A 168 16.23 -1.52 -5.36
CA ARG A 168 16.25 -2.97 -5.21
C ARG A 168 14.85 -3.51 -5.02
N PHE A 169 14.54 -4.67 -5.62
CA PHE A 169 13.19 -5.21 -5.66
C PHE A 169 13.13 -6.70 -5.29
N SER A 170 11.98 -7.12 -4.78
CA SER A 170 11.53 -8.50 -4.87
C SER A 170 10.23 -8.52 -5.67
N PHE A 171 10.24 -9.22 -6.80
CA PHE A 171 9.10 -9.28 -7.71
C PHE A 171 8.51 -10.68 -7.73
N PHE A 172 7.26 -10.81 -7.30
CA PHE A 172 6.53 -12.07 -7.32
C PHE A 172 5.68 -12.16 -8.60
N ILE A 173 5.67 -13.32 -9.25
CA ILE A 173 4.97 -13.49 -10.52
C ILE A 173 4.13 -14.75 -10.43
N PRO A 174 2.79 -14.65 -10.29
CA PRO A 174 1.94 -15.82 -10.43
C PRO A 174 2.01 -16.33 -11.87
N GLU A 175 2.21 -17.64 -12.03
CA GLU A 175 2.20 -18.28 -13.34
C GLU A 175 0.80 -18.24 -13.98
N ASP A 176 0.75 -18.30 -15.30
CA ASP A 176 -0.48 -18.25 -16.10
C ASP A 176 -1.42 -19.41 -15.75
N GLU A 177 -0.89 -20.60 -15.41
CA GLU A 177 -1.68 -21.75 -14.95
C GLU A 177 -2.40 -21.42 -13.63
N GLY A 178 -1.69 -20.83 -12.68
CA GLY A 178 -2.24 -20.37 -11.40
C GLY A 178 -3.33 -19.31 -11.56
N LEU A 179 -3.08 -18.34 -12.43
CA LEU A 179 -4.04 -17.28 -12.76
C LEU A 179 -5.28 -17.82 -13.50
N ASN A 180 -5.11 -18.82 -14.36
CA ASN A 180 -6.21 -19.46 -15.08
C ASN A 180 -7.00 -20.44 -14.21
N THR A 181 -6.40 -20.99 -13.16
CA THR A 181 -7.03 -22.00 -12.29
C THR A 181 -7.67 -21.38 -11.04
N TYR A 182 -6.92 -20.57 -10.31
CA TYR A 182 -7.34 -19.99 -9.04
C TYR A 182 -7.78 -18.53 -9.20
N GLY A 183 -7.19 -17.77 -10.13
CA GLY A 183 -7.59 -16.39 -10.40
C GLY A 183 -7.38 -15.43 -9.22
N TYR A 184 -8.04 -14.28 -9.26
CA TYR A 184 -7.95 -13.21 -8.25
C TYR A 184 -9.35 -12.80 -7.79
N VAL A 185 -9.59 -12.75 -6.48
CA VAL A 185 -10.91 -12.41 -5.91
C VAL A 185 -11.20 -10.94 -6.11
N ASP A 186 -12.42 -10.60 -6.53
CA ASP A 186 -12.86 -9.22 -6.70
C ASP A 186 -13.47 -8.69 -5.39
N PRO A 187 -12.78 -7.80 -4.65
CA PRO A 187 -13.30 -7.23 -3.41
C PRO A 187 -14.59 -6.44 -3.61
N ALA A 188 -14.79 -5.81 -4.79
CA ALA A 188 -15.98 -5.02 -5.06
C ALA A 188 -17.24 -5.89 -5.15
N SER A 189 -17.13 -7.06 -5.79
CA SER A 189 -18.23 -8.04 -5.85
C SER A 189 -18.71 -8.50 -4.46
N MET A 190 -17.79 -8.59 -3.49
CA MET A 190 -18.09 -8.98 -2.12
C MET A 190 -18.71 -7.84 -1.31
N ALA A 191 -18.27 -6.61 -1.55
CA ALA A 191 -18.81 -5.45 -0.86
C ALA A 191 -20.22 -5.06 -1.35
N ASN A 192 -20.53 -5.29 -2.64
CA ASN A 192 -21.77 -4.87 -3.28
C ASN A 192 -22.99 -5.79 -2.99
N SER A 193 -22.77 -6.99 -2.44
CA SER A 193 -23.85 -7.95 -2.22
C SER A 193 -23.71 -8.70 -0.91
N LYS A 194 -24.84 -9.11 -0.32
CA LYS A 194 -24.84 -10.13 0.75
C LYS A 194 -25.07 -11.54 0.20
N ASN A 195 -25.52 -11.65 -1.06
CA ASN A 195 -25.73 -12.93 -1.70
C ASN A 195 -24.39 -13.45 -2.23
N THR A 196 -23.89 -14.54 -1.65
CA THR A 196 -22.62 -15.16 -2.05
C THR A 196 -22.62 -15.62 -3.51
N SER A 197 -23.78 -15.84 -4.12
CA SER A 197 -23.87 -16.13 -5.57
C SER A 197 -23.43 -14.95 -6.44
N ASN A 198 -23.23 -13.76 -5.87
CA ASN A 198 -22.74 -12.56 -6.55
C ASN A 198 -21.24 -12.31 -6.34
N PHE A 199 -20.58 -13.06 -5.46
CA PHE A 199 -19.14 -12.90 -5.23
C PHE A 199 -18.38 -13.47 -6.43
N ARG A 200 -17.32 -12.79 -6.82
CA ARG A 200 -16.56 -13.10 -8.02
C ARG A 200 -15.09 -13.23 -7.70
N TYR A 201 -14.45 -14.13 -8.43
CA TYR A 201 -13.03 -14.06 -8.72
C TYR A 201 -12.83 -14.19 -10.23
N PHE A 202 -11.75 -13.62 -10.73
CA PHE A 202 -11.45 -13.59 -12.16
C PHE A 202 -10.26 -14.48 -12.47
N ARG A 203 -10.48 -15.43 -13.37
CA ARG A 203 -9.41 -16.23 -13.98
C ARG A 203 -8.85 -15.45 -15.16
N PHE A 204 -7.52 -15.39 -15.24
CA PHE A 204 -6.83 -14.67 -16.31
C PHE A 204 -6.05 -15.64 -17.20
N ARG A 205 -6.06 -15.35 -18.50
CA ARG A 205 -5.25 -16.08 -19.47
C ARG A 205 -4.82 -15.16 -20.61
N PRO A 206 -3.71 -15.47 -21.31
CA PRO A 206 -3.31 -14.72 -22.48
C PRO A 206 -4.42 -14.73 -23.54
N GLY A 207 -4.56 -13.63 -24.26
CA GLY A 207 -5.53 -13.49 -25.35
C GLY A 207 -5.02 -12.58 -26.45
N ASP A 208 -5.89 -12.26 -27.41
CA ASP A 208 -5.56 -11.40 -28.55
C ASP A 208 -6.48 -10.18 -28.58
N THR A 209 -5.88 -8.99 -28.67
CA THR A 209 -6.63 -7.73 -28.75
C THR A 209 -7.32 -7.55 -30.10
N ARG A 210 -6.91 -8.30 -31.13
CA ARG A 210 -7.39 -8.18 -32.52
C ARG A 210 -7.26 -6.74 -33.05
N GLY A 211 -6.21 -6.05 -32.63
CA GLY A 211 -5.94 -4.65 -33.01
C GLY A 211 -6.82 -3.60 -32.32
N VAL A 212 -7.63 -3.96 -31.33
CA VAL A 212 -8.45 -2.98 -30.59
C VAL A 212 -7.56 -2.09 -29.72
N GLY A 213 -7.54 -0.79 -30.03
CA GLY A 213 -6.79 0.21 -29.28
C GLY A 213 -7.33 0.40 -27.86
N GLY A 214 -6.43 0.54 -26.87
CA GLY A 214 -6.80 0.68 -25.46
C GLY A 214 -7.36 -0.59 -24.81
N ALA A 215 -7.18 -1.74 -25.46
CA ALA A 215 -7.41 -3.06 -24.91
C ALA A 215 -6.10 -3.68 -24.37
N LEU A 216 -6.21 -4.79 -23.65
CA LEU A 216 -5.09 -5.53 -23.09
C LEU A 216 -5.22 -7.00 -23.50
N ALA A 217 -4.13 -7.62 -23.96
CA ALA A 217 -4.05 -9.00 -24.44
C ALA A 217 -4.20 -10.06 -23.33
N VAL A 218 -5.17 -9.85 -22.45
CA VAL A 218 -5.53 -10.70 -21.31
C VAL A 218 -7.05 -10.85 -21.29
N ASP A 219 -7.51 -12.08 -21.32
CA ASP A 219 -8.88 -12.44 -21.02
C ASP A 219 -9.08 -12.45 -19.51
N ALA A 220 -10.20 -11.91 -19.02
CA ALA A 220 -10.65 -12.08 -17.64
C ALA A 220 -12.04 -12.73 -17.61
N TRP A 221 -12.11 -13.94 -17.06
CA TRP A 221 -13.34 -14.73 -17.00
C TRP A 221 -13.85 -14.86 -15.56
N PRO A 222 -15.11 -14.53 -15.29
CA PRO A 222 -15.68 -14.52 -13.95
C PRO A 222 -16.03 -15.94 -13.50
N VAL A 223 -15.73 -16.23 -12.24
CA VAL A 223 -16.15 -17.42 -11.53
C VAL A 223 -16.81 -16.99 -10.22
N THR A 224 -17.84 -17.72 -9.79
CA THR A 224 -18.48 -17.44 -8.50
C THR A 224 -17.55 -17.83 -7.35
N TYR A 225 -17.16 -16.86 -6.51
CA TYR A 225 -16.40 -17.13 -5.30
C TYR A 225 -17.31 -17.69 -4.21
N LYS A 226 -16.95 -18.84 -3.64
CA LYS A 226 -17.69 -19.49 -2.57
C LYS A 226 -16.89 -19.37 -1.26
N PRO A 227 -17.31 -18.55 -0.29
CA PRO A 227 -16.55 -18.37 0.96
C PRO A 227 -16.29 -19.67 1.72
N ALA A 228 -17.17 -20.67 1.60
CA ALA A 228 -17.03 -21.95 2.28
C ALA A 228 -15.89 -22.83 1.73
N THR A 229 -15.51 -22.67 0.46
CA THR A 229 -14.52 -23.53 -0.21
C THR A 229 -13.36 -22.75 -0.84
N GLY A 230 -13.46 -21.43 -0.94
CA GLY A 230 -12.48 -20.61 -1.65
C GLY A 230 -12.50 -20.86 -3.16
N GLN A 231 -11.39 -20.52 -3.82
CA GLN A 231 -11.18 -20.70 -5.26
C GLN A 231 -10.73 -22.14 -5.55
N GLN A 232 -11.46 -22.87 -6.38
CA GLN A 232 -11.14 -24.27 -6.70
C GLN A 232 -10.84 -24.48 -8.18
N PRO A 233 -9.97 -25.44 -8.57
CA PRO A 233 -9.69 -25.75 -9.97
C PRO A 233 -10.94 -26.16 -10.75
N GLY A 234 -11.80 -26.97 -10.13
CA GLY A 234 -13.04 -27.48 -10.73
C GLY A 234 -14.20 -26.49 -10.81
N ASP A 235 -14.05 -25.26 -10.30
CA ASP A 235 -15.11 -24.26 -10.38
C ASP A 235 -15.37 -23.85 -11.85
N LYS A 236 -16.66 -23.71 -12.17
CA LYS A 236 -17.12 -23.42 -13.54
C LYS A 236 -17.12 -21.92 -13.78
N ILE A 237 -16.51 -21.51 -14.91
CA ILE A 237 -16.67 -20.16 -15.44
C ILE A 237 -18.17 -19.90 -15.66
N MET A 238 -18.62 -18.72 -15.27
CA MET A 238 -20.02 -18.35 -15.43
C MET A 238 -20.38 -18.29 -16.92
N ASN A 239 -21.46 -18.97 -17.31
CA ASN A 239 -21.94 -18.97 -18.69
C ASN A 239 -22.49 -17.57 -19.04
N GLY A 240 -21.84 -16.90 -19.98
CA GLY A 240 -22.27 -15.59 -20.52
C GLY A 240 -21.15 -14.55 -20.57
N THR A 241 -21.16 -13.72 -21.61
CA THR A 241 -20.18 -12.63 -21.79
C THR A 241 -20.44 -11.43 -20.90
N THR A 242 -21.58 -11.37 -20.19
CA THR A 242 -22.05 -10.21 -19.41
C THR A 242 -21.04 -9.72 -18.38
N TYR A 243 -20.32 -10.64 -17.74
CA TYR A 243 -19.34 -10.34 -16.69
C TYR A 243 -17.91 -10.68 -17.11
N ALA A 244 -17.70 -11.07 -18.36
CA ALA A 244 -16.37 -11.35 -18.88
C ALA A 244 -15.74 -10.08 -19.46
N SER A 245 -14.41 -10.01 -19.41
CA SER A 245 -13.64 -9.00 -20.13
C SER A 245 -12.67 -9.67 -21.09
N PRO A 246 -13.08 -9.93 -22.35
CA PRO A 246 -12.19 -10.53 -23.33
C PRO A 246 -11.02 -9.60 -23.67
N ALA A 247 -9.94 -10.15 -24.21
CA ALA A 247 -8.72 -9.42 -24.54
C ALA A 247 -8.93 -8.25 -25.52
N ASN A 248 -9.96 -8.31 -26.37
CA ASN A 248 -10.32 -7.27 -27.33
C ASN A 248 -11.34 -6.23 -26.80
N GLN A 249 -11.56 -6.18 -25.48
CA GLN A 249 -12.38 -5.15 -24.85
C GLN A 249 -11.53 -3.97 -24.35
N THR A 250 -12.02 -2.74 -24.55
CA THR A 250 -11.40 -1.51 -24.03
C THR A 250 -11.38 -1.49 -22.50
N LEU A 251 -10.33 -0.94 -21.90
CA LEU A 251 -10.13 -0.95 -20.45
C LEU A 251 -10.81 0.20 -19.67
N SER A 252 -11.51 1.12 -20.35
CA SER A 252 -12.02 2.36 -19.75
C SER A 252 -13.44 2.25 -19.19
N THR A 253 -14.20 1.20 -19.53
CA THR A 253 -15.61 1.06 -19.16
C THR A 253 -15.97 -0.38 -18.80
N GLY A 254 -17.09 -0.54 -18.07
CA GLY A 254 -17.67 -1.84 -17.75
C GLY A 254 -16.67 -2.85 -17.16
N MET A 255 -16.71 -4.08 -17.66
CA MET A 255 -15.80 -5.15 -17.21
C MET A 255 -14.34 -4.94 -17.62
N GLY A 256 -14.07 -4.12 -18.64
CA GLY A 256 -12.70 -3.73 -18.99
C GLY A 256 -12.04 -2.88 -17.91
N ALA A 257 -12.81 -1.99 -17.26
CA ALA A 257 -12.34 -1.22 -16.12
C ALA A 257 -12.09 -2.09 -14.89
N VAL A 258 -12.94 -3.10 -14.65
CA VAL A 258 -12.75 -4.09 -13.57
C VAL A 258 -11.48 -4.90 -13.81
N LYS A 259 -11.32 -5.47 -15.02
CA LYS A 259 -10.10 -6.20 -15.42
C LYS A 259 -8.85 -5.35 -15.20
N ARG A 260 -8.87 -4.09 -15.66
CA ARG A 260 -7.77 -3.14 -15.47
C ARG A 260 -7.45 -2.94 -13.99
N SER A 261 -8.47 -2.69 -13.17
CA SER A 261 -8.28 -2.45 -11.73
C SER A 261 -7.66 -3.66 -11.02
N LEU A 262 -8.19 -4.87 -11.26
CA LEU A 262 -7.71 -6.09 -10.62
C LEU A 262 -6.26 -6.43 -11.02
N LEU A 263 -5.92 -6.29 -12.30
CA LEU A 263 -4.55 -6.56 -12.78
C LEU A 263 -3.54 -5.54 -12.24
N ILE A 264 -3.92 -4.26 -12.14
CA ILE A 264 -3.08 -3.22 -11.53
C ILE A 264 -2.86 -3.50 -10.05
N GLU A 265 -3.93 -3.81 -9.31
CA GLU A 265 -3.86 -4.14 -7.88
C GLU A 265 -2.96 -5.37 -7.65
N MET A 266 -3.19 -6.45 -8.41
CA MET A 266 -2.40 -7.66 -8.33
C MET A 266 -0.90 -7.36 -8.53
N VAL A 267 -0.52 -6.73 -9.64
CA VAL A 267 0.91 -6.49 -9.92
C VAL A 267 1.54 -5.54 -8.90
N ASN A 268 0.83 -4.51 -8.42
CA ASN A 268 1.35 -3.66 -7.36
C ASN A 268 1.64 -4.43 -6.06
N HIS A 269 0.71 -5.30 -5.63
CA HIS A 269 0.88 -6.12 -4.43
C HIS A 269 2.05 -7.11 -4.54
N HIS A 270 2.40 -7.51 -5.76
CA HIS A 270 3.47 -8.46 -6.01
C HIS A 270 4.88 -7.83 -6.15
N ILE A 271 5.01 -6.52 -5.93
CA ILE A 271 6.29 -5.82 -5.99
C ILE A 271 6.64 -5.32 -4.59
N ILE A 272 7.79 -5.74 -4.05
CA ILE A 272 8.39 -5.16 -2.85
C ILE A 272 9.59 -4.31 -3.26
N VAL A 273 9.73 -3.16 -2.60
CA VAL A 273 10.84 -2.22 -2.78
C VAL A 273 11.69 -2.27 -1.53
N HIS A 274 13.00 -2.46 -1.71
CA HIS A 274 13.95 -2.57 -0.62
C HIS A 274 14.87 -1.34 -0.57
N GLY A 275 15.58 -1.19 0.55
CA GLY A 275 16.68 -0.23 0.68
C GLY A 275 17.75 -0.47 -0.39
N SER A 276 18.47 0.58 -0.80
CA SER A 276 19.49 0.48 -1.86
C SER A 276 20.67 -0.41 -1.47
N ASP A 277 20.89 -0.58 -0.16
CA ASP A 277 21.90 -1.42 0.50
C ASP A 277 21.39 -2.84 0.83
N ASP A 278 20.11 -3.14 0.63
CA ASP A 278 19.54 -4.46 0.94
C ASP A 278 19.93 -5.51 -0.11
N THR A 279 20.89 -6.36 0.23
CA THR A 279 21.35 -7.45 -0.65
C THR A 279 20.56 -8.75 -0.50
N LYS A 280 19.69 -8.87 0.52
CA LYS A 280 18.98 -10.11 0.85
C LYS A 280 17.52 -10.10 0.40
N GLY A 281 16.92 -8.92 0.25
CA GLY A 281 15.50 -8.78 -0.06
C GLY A 281 14.64 -9.53 0.96
N VAL A 282 13.81 -10.47 0.48
CA VAL A 282 12.93 -11.26 1.36
C VAL A 282 13.61 -12.47 2.02
N GLU A 283 14.89 -12.71 1.76
CA GLU A 283 15.67 -13.82 2.34
C GLU A 283 16.28 -13.46 3.71
N THR A 284 15.53 -12.74 4.54
CA THR A 284 15.92 -12.34 5.90
C THR A 284 15.09 -13.08 6.93
N ALA A 285 15.24 -12.77 8.23
CA ALA A 285 14.35 -13.30 9.27
C ALA A 285 12.97 -12.61 9.28
N GLN A 286 12.85 -11.43 8.66
CA GLN A 286 11.62 -10.65 8.58
C GLN A 286 10.51 -11.44 7.90
N LYS A 287 9.31 -11.42 8.48
CA LYS A 287 8.13 -12.11 7.96
C LYS A 287 7.22 -11.16 7.17
N TYR A 288 7.03 -9.94 7.66
CA TYR A 288 6.09 -8.97 7.10
C TYR A 288 6.82 -7.91 6.30
N PHE A 289 6.49 -7.84 5.01
CA PHE A 289 6.97 -6.80 4.10
C PHE A 289 5.78 -5.98 3.58
N LEU A 290 6.08 -4.84 2.99
CA LEU A 290 5.08 -3.98 2.35
C LEU A 290 5.34 -3.96 0.85
N SER A 291 4.28 -4.15 0.07
CA SER A 291 4.33 -4.00 -1.38
C SER A 291 4.43 -2.52 -1.79
N ARG A 292 4.58 -2.30 -3.10
CA ARG A 292 4.61 -0.97 -3.72
C ARG A 292 3.38 -0.11 -3.36
N ASP A 293 2.20 -0.72 -3.25
CA ASP A 293 0.97 -0.05 -2.84
C ASP A 293 0.73 -0.05 -1.33
N GLY A 294 1.63 -0.65 -0.54
CA GLY A 294 1.54 -0.70 0.92
C GLY A 294 0.75 -1.88 1.48
N ALA A 295 0.32 -2.82 0.64
CA ALA A 295 -0.32 -4.05 1.08
C ALA A 295 0.70 -4.99 1.75
N PRO A 296 0.36 -5.65 2.87
CA PRO A 296 1.24 -6.62 3.50
C PRO A 296 1.54 -7.84 2.60
N VAL A 297 2.82 -8.22 2.53
CA VAL A 297 3.32 -9.48 1.95
C VAL A 297 3.96 -10.28 3.07
N ILE A 298 3.50 -11.51 3.29
CA ILE A 298 3.81 -12.33 4.45
C ILE A 298 4.59 -13.57 4.02
N VAL A 299 5.86 -13.67 4.39
CA VAL A 299 6.69 -14.83 4.06
C VAL A 299 6.65 -15.84 5.22
N LYS A 300 5.84 -16.89 5.09
CA LYS A 300 5.43 -17.79 6.20
C LYS A 300 6.53 -18.75 6.65
N THR A 301 7.39 -19.21 5.74
CA THR A 301 8.40 -20.24 6.00
C THR A 301 9.77 -19.66 6.31
N SER A 302 10.53 -20.31 7.18
CA SER A 302 11.97 -20.04 7.32
C SER A 302 12.77 -20.47 6.09
N ASN A 303 12.26 -21.43 5.30
CA ASN A 303 12.81 -21.76 4.00
C ASN A 303 12.63 -20.56 3.05
N ARG A 304 13.73 -20.04 2.53
CA ARG A 304 13.78 -18.90 1.62
C ARG A 304 14.25 -19.39 0.25
N GLY A 305 13.50 -19.07 -0.79
CA GLY A 305 13.77 -19.51 -2.16
C GLY A 305 12.67 -20.45 -2.72
N VAL A 306 13.05 -21.51 -3.43
CA VAL A 306 12.08 -22.49 -3.97
C VAL A 306 11.39 -23.22 -2.83
N GLY A 307 10.06 -23.35 -2.90
CA GLY A 307 9.21 -23.88 -1.85
C GLY A 307 8.88 -22.88 -0.73
N MET A 308 9.33 -21.62 -0.84
CA MET A 308 8.95 -20.56 0.10
C MET A 308 7.45 -20.27 0.01
N GLU A 309 6.77 -20.24 1.15
CA GLU A 309 5.36 -19.87 1.23
C GLU A 309 5.22 -18.36 1.44
N VAL A 310 4.43 -17.73 0.58
CA VAL A 310 4.21 -16.28 0.58
C VAL A 310 2.72 -15.99 0.47
N ASN A 311 2.21 -15.18 1.38
CA ASN A 311 0.81 -14.83 1.49
C ASN A 311 0.60 -13.33 1.34
N GLY A 312 -0.60 -12.96 0.92
CA GLY A 312 -1.15 -11.63 1.15
C GLY A 312 -2.13 -11.63 2.33
N GLY A 313 -2.67 -10.47 2.68
CA GLY A 313 -3.65 -10.37 3.76
C GLY A 313 -4.95 -11.18 3.52
N PHE A 314 -5.31 -11.47 2.27
CA PHE A 314 -6.47 -12.30 1.93
C PHE A 314 -6.28 -13.75 2.35
N GLN A 315 -5.07 -14.28 2.22
CA GLN A 315 -4.75 -15.62 2.67
C GLN A 315 -4.76 -15.70 4.21
N GLU A 316 -4.20 -14.69 4.90
CA GLU A 316 -4.20 -14.65 6.36
C GLU A 316 -5.63 -14.56 6.94
N GLN A 317 -6.55 -13.79 6.34
CA GLN A 317 -7.95 -13.74 6.80
C GLN A 317 -8.70 -15.07 6.61
N LEU A 318 -8.21 -15.98 5.75
CA LEU A 318 -8.82 -17.28 5.51
C LEU A 318 -8.20 -18.40 6.36
N GLU A 319 -7.14 -18.10 7.12
CA GLU A 319 -6.44 -19.07 7.97
C GLU A 319 -7.42 -19.77 8.94
N GLY A 320 -7.30 -21.09 9.08
CA GLY A 320 -8.21 -21.89 9.90
C GLY A 320 -9.58 -22.20 9.25
N THR A 321 -9.85 -21.73 8.04
CA THR A 321 -11.08 -22.04 7.29
C THR A 321 -10.84 -23.11 6.21
N PRO A 322 -11.88 -23.81 5.72
CA PRO A 322 -11.74 -24.73 4.58
C PRO A 322 -11.37 -24.04 3.25
N ALA A 323 -11.47 -22.71 3.18
CA ALA A 323 -11.07 -21.90 2.02
C ALA A 323 -9.60 -21.47 2.07
N ALA A 324 -8.86 -21.79 3.15
CA ALA A 324 -7.47 -21.42 3.33
C ALA A 324 -6.59 -21.97 2.20
N TYR A 325 -5.66 -21.15 1.73
CA TYR A 325 -4.62 -21.54 0.79
C TYR A 325 -3.38 -20.68 1.00
N THR A 326 -2.24 -21.14 0.48
CA THR A 326 -0.99 -20.38 0.43
C THR A 326 -0.45 -20.32 -1.00
N SER A 327 0.29 -19.27 -1.33
CA SER A 327 1.07 -19.25 -2.57
C SER A 327 2.47 -19.76 -2.29
N THR A 328 2.97 -20.63 -3.17
CA THR A 328 4.29 -21.25 -3.04
C THR A 328 5.18 -20.81 -4.19
N VAL A 329 6.43 -20.50 -3.88
CA VAL A 329 7.46 -20.19 -4.87
C VAL A 329 7.91 -21.45 -5.58
N LYS A 330 7.75 -21.49 -6.90
CA LYS A 330 8.19 -22.59 -7.78
C LYS A 330 9.60 -22.37 -8.33
N GLU A 331 9.94 -21.13 -8.66
CA GLU A 331 11.23 -20.77 -9.28
C GLU A 331 11.73 -19.45 -8.72
N VAL A 332 13.06 -19.29 -8.67
CA VAL A 332 13.72 -18.07 -8.19
C VAL A 332 14.79 -17.66 -9.19
N TYR A 333 14.81 -16.37 -9.52
CA TYR A 333 15.83 -15.77 -10.37
C TYR A 333 16.54 -14.67 -9.59
N ASP A 334 17.84 -14.85 -9.37
CA ASP A 334 18.68 -13.86 -8.69
C ASP A 334 19.29 -12.89 -9.71
N LEU A 335 18.71 -11.70 -9.77
CA LEU A 335 19.08 -10.62 -10.69
C LEU A 335 19.73 -9.45 -9.93
N THR A 336 20.36 -9.76 -8.79
CA THR A 336 21.02 -8.75 -7.95
C THR A 336 22.29 -8.23 -8.61
N ARG A 337 22.82 -7.10 -8.11
CA ARG A 337 24.07 -6.52 -8.62
C ARG A 337 25.24 -7.47 -8.36
N GLU A 338 25.16 -8.18 -7.24
CA GLU A 338 26.16 -9.12 -6.75
C GLU A 338 26.32 -10.31 -7.71
N THR A 339 25.23 -10.83 -8.27
CA THR A 339 25.26 -11.93 -9.25
C THR A 339 25.54 -11.45 -10.67
N ASN A 340 25.13 -10.22 -11.02
CA ASN A 340 25.24 -9.67 -12.38
C ASN A 340 26.39 -8.66 -12.58
N LYS A 341 27.58 -8.91 -12.00
CA LYS A 341 28.81 -8.10 -12.18
C LYS A 341 28.59 -6.57 -12.05
N GLY A 342 27.78 -6.18 -11.07
CA GLY A 342 27.49 -4.78 -10.74
C GLY A 342 26.31 -4.16 -11.48
N TYR A 343 25.59 -4.90 -12.33
CA TYR A 343 24.43 -4.41 -13.08
C TYR A 343 23.22 -5.33 -12.91
N GLY A 344 22.38 -5.02 -11.92
CA GLY A 344 21.18 -5.77 -11.54
C GLY A 344 20.40 -5.02 -10.46
N ASN A 345 19.20 -5.48 -10.11
CA ASN A 345 18.33 -4.75 -9.17
C ASN A 345 17.38 -5.59 -8.31
N GLY A 346 17.61 -6.91 -8.13
CA GLY A 346 16.89 -7.67 -7.12
C GLY A 346 16.63 -9.13 -7.45
N LYS A 347 15.56 -9.70 -6.90
CA LYS A 347 15.16 -11.11 -7.12
C LYS A 347 13.74 -11.23 -7.63
N THR A 348 13.48 -12.29 -8.38
CA THR A 348 12.16 -12.60 -8.92
C THR A 348 11.73 -14.00 -8.50
N TYR A 349 10.47 -14.15 -8.10
CA TYR A 349 9.92 -15.38 -7.54
C TYR A 349 8.67 -15.77 -8.32
N ILE A 350 8.68 -16.93 -8.98
CA ILE A 350 7.50 -17.44 -9.68
C ILE A 350 6.59 -18.15 -8.68
N LEU A 351 5.32 -17.78 -8.61
CA LEU A 351 4.32 -18.34 -7.70
C LEU A 351 3.37 -19.29 -8.44
N ASP A 352 2.90 -20.32 -7.74
CA ASP A 352 1.85 -21.22 -8.23
C ASP A 352 0.46 -20.56 -8.34
N ARG A 353 0.22 -19.48 -7.58
CA ARG A 353 -1.03 -18.69 -7.58
C ARG A 353 -0.81 -17.30 -6.96
N PRO A 354 -1.67 -16.31 -7.25
CA PRO A 354 -1.43 -14.93 -6.80
C PRO A 354 -1.61 -14.72 -5.29
N MET A 355 -0.83 -13.80 -4.75
CA MET A 355 -1.04 -13.18 -3.44
C MET A 355 -2.16 -12.13 -3.53
N GLN A 356 -2.93 -11.91 -2.46
CA GLN A 356 -4.00 -10.92 -2.49
C GLN A 356 -4.14 -10.15 -1.17
N ALA A 357 -4.47 -8.87 -1.26
CA ALA A 357 -4.68 -8.02 -0.09
C ALA A 357 -5.98 -8.40 0.65
N THR A 358 -5.99 -8.22 1.97
CA THR A 358 -7.18 -8.47 2.81
C THR A 358 -8.39 -7.66 2.33
N THR A 359 -9.58 -8.19 2.60
CA THR A 359 -10.86 -7.51 2.33
C THR A 359 -11.58 -7.05 3.60
N VAL A 360 -10.96 -7.26 4.76
CA VAL A 360 -11.49 -6.87 6.06
C VAL A 360 -11.12 -5.41 6.33
N THR A 361 -12.11 -4.55 6.60
CA THR A 361 -11.88 -3.16 7.03
C THR A 361 -11.36 -3.10 8.46
N ALA A 362 -10.73 -1.99 8.85
CA ALA A 362 -10.30 -1.78 10.23
C ALA A 362 -11.49 -1.81 11.21
N TYR A 363 -12.64 -1.26 10.79
CA TYR A 363 -13.88 -1.32 11.57
C TYR A 363 -14.31 -2.76 11.84
N LYS A 364 -14.36 -3.59 10.79
CA LYS A 364 -14.76 -4.99 10.92
C LYS A 364 -13.74 -5.79 11.74
N ALA A 365 -12.45 -5.59 11.50
CA ALA A 365 -11.39 -6.22 12.27
C ALA A 365 -11.54 -5.96 13.78
N ILE A 366 -11.85 -4.71 14.18
CA ILE A 366 -12.04 -4.36 15.58
C ILE A 366 -13.38 -4.91 16.10
N LYS A 367 -14.46 -4.78 15.34
CA LYS A 367 -15.81 -5.22 15.70
C LYS A 367 -15.89 -6.73 15.97
N ASP A 368 -15.18 -7.52 15.18
CA ASP A 368 -15.22 -8.99 15.26
C ASP A 368 -14.44 -9.54 16.48
N HIS A 369 -13.70 -8.68 17.20
CA HIS A 369 -12.98 -9.03 18.44
C HIS A 369 -13.71 -8.45 19.66
N THR A 370 -14.32 -9.31 20.46
CA THR A 370 -15.19 -8.90 21.59
C THR A 370 -14.47 -8.04 22.63
N GLN A 371 -13.16 -8.21 22.80
CA GLN A 371 -12.37 -7.47 23.77
C GLN A 371 -12.10 -6.01 23.39
N PHE A 372 -12.47 -5.55 22.19
CA PHE A 372 -12.32 -4.16 21.76
C PHE A 372 -13.64 -3.38 21.74
N LYS A 373 -14.72 -3.97 22.28
CA LYS A 373 -16.06 -3.42 22.16
C LYS A 373 -16.16 -2.00 22.71
N LYS A 374 -15.62 -1.73 23.91
CA LYS A 374 -15.68 -0.41 24.54
C LYS A 374 -14.88 0.63 23.77
N PHE A 375 -13.74 0.25 23.22
CA PHE A 375 -12.97 1.14 22.35
C PHE A 375 -13.77 1.51 21.09
N LEU A 376 -14.39 0.51 20.45
CA LEU A 376 -15.24 0.73 19.28
C LEU A 376 -16.48 1.59 19.60
N ASP A 377 -17.15 1.35 20.73
CA ASP A 377 -18.29 2.13 21.20
C ASP A 377 -17.89 3.61 21.38
N LEU A 378 -16.72 3.89 21.96
CA LEU A 378 -16.20 5.26 22.07
C LEU A 378 -15.88 5.88 20.71
N CYS A 379 -15.33 5.13 19.75
CA CYS A 379 -15.07 5.61 18.40
C CYS A 379 -16.35 5.87 17.57
N THR A 380 -17.49 5.27 17.94
CA THR A 380 -18.73 5.31 17.16
C THR A 380 -19.88 6.06 17.83
N GLY A 381 -19.75 6.45 19.10
CA GLY A 381 -20.80 7.11 19.88
C GLY A 381 -20.93 8.63 19.69
N MET A 382 -20.12 9.25 18.83
CA MET A 382 -20.21 10.70 18.58
C MET A 382 -21.52 11.07 17.89
N SER A 383 -22.20 12.13 18.33
CA SER A 383 -23.34 12.73 17.65
C SER A 383 -23.17 14.23 17.40
N THR A 384 -23.61 14.70 16.23
CA THR A 384 -23.56 16.13 15.88
C THR A 384 -24.39 16.99 16.81
N ALA A 385 -25.55 16.50 17.25
CA ALA A 385 -26.43 17.18 18.21
C ALA A 385 -25.73 17.42 19.56
N LEU A 386 -24.94 16.47 20.07
CA LEU A 386 -24.14 16.66 21.28
C LEU A 386 -23.09 17.76 21.08
N LEU A 387 -22.41 17.77 19.93
CA LEU A 387 -21.41 18.80 19.62
C LEU A 387 -22.03 20.20 19.50
N GLU A 388 -23.22 20.32 18.93
CA GLU A 388 -23.99 21.57 18.87
C GLU A 388 -24.37 22.04 20.27
N LYS A 389 -24.88 21.14 21.11
CA LYS A 389 -25.23 21.44 22.50
C LYS A 389 -24.00 21.89 23.31
N ALA A 390 -22.84 21.30 23.04
CA ALA A 390 -21.56 21.73 23.59
C ALA A 390 -21.04 23.06 22.99
N GLY A 391 -21.73 23.63 22.00
CA GLY A 391 -21.43 24.94 21.41
C GLY A 391 -20.33 24.93 20.35
N PHE A 392 -19.97 23.78 19.76
CA PHE A 392 -18.98 23.73 18.69
C PHE A 392 -19.45 24.37 17.38
N ASN A 393 -20.76 24.50 17.19
CA ASN A 393 -21.37 25.15 16.02
C ASN A 393 -21.46 26.68 16.15
N ALA A 394 -21.04 27.28 17.26
CA ALA A 394 -21.15 28.73 17.50
C ALA A 394 -20.63 29.62 16.34
N PRO A 395 -19.52 29.30 15.64
CA PRO A 395 -19.07 30.08 14.49
C PRO A 395 -20.06 30.13 13.31
N PHE A 396 -21.01 29.19 13.23
CA PHE A 396 -22.03 29.09 12.18
C PHE A 396 -23.36 29.74 12.57
N LEU A 397 -23.49 30.22 13.81
CA LEU A 397 -24.71 30.84 14.33
C LEU A 397 -24.65 32.38 14.35
N VAL A 398 -23.51 32.98 13.98
CA VAL A 398 -23.33 34.44 13.99
C VAL A 398 -24.14 35.10 12.87
N ALA A 399 -24.66 36.32 13.12
CA ALA A 399 -25.41 37.07 12.13
C ALA A 399 -24.56 37.30 10.86
N GLY A 400 -25.08 36.89 9.70
CA GLY A 400 -24.36 36.94 8.42
C GLY A 400 -23.53 35.69 8.08
N ALA A 401 -23.54 34.65 8.92
CA ALA A 401 -22.97 33.36 8.55
C ALA A 401 -23.76 32.72 7.40
N ASP A 402 -23.07 32.37 6.30
CA ASP A 402 -23.66 31.66 5.17
C ASP A 402 -23.63 30.14 5.40
N ASP A 403 -24.47 29.68 6.35
CA ASP A 403 -24.69 28.25 6.61
C ASP A 403 -26.17 27.89 6.78
N ALA A 404 -27.03 28.52 5.97
CA ALA A 404 -28.48 28.30 6.02
C ALA A 404 -28.90 26.84 5.79
N LYS A 405 -28.04 26.03 5.17
CA LYS A 405 -28.25 24.59 4.94
C LYS A 405 -27.57 23.69 5.98
N HIS A 406 -26.94 24.27 7.00
CA HIS A 406 -26.25 23.55 8.07
C HIS A 406 -25.07 22.68 7.58
N SER A 407 -24.68 22.83 6.32
CA SER A 407 -23.65 22.04 5.63
C SER A 407 -22.24 22.39 6.07
N GLY A 408 -21.96 23.66 6.39
CA GLY A 408 -20.67 24.14 6.87
C GLY A 408 -20.35 23.59 8.26
N TRP A 409 -21.36 23.57 9.12
CA TRP A 409 -21.28 22.90 10.41
C TRP A 409 -21.06 21.40 10.27
N LEU A 410 -21.90 20.68 9.49
CA LEU A 410 -21.74 19.23 9.31
C LEU A 410 -20.35 18.86 8.77
N LYS A 411 -19.79 19.69 7.87
CA LYS A 411 -18.40 19.55 7.42
C LYS A 411 -17.39 19.68 8.55
N SER A 412 -17.58 20.67 9.42
CA SER A 412 -16.72 20.91 10.58
C SER A 412 -16.90 19.90 11.71
N ALA A 413 -18.08 19.28 11.84
CA ALA A 413 -18.37 18.26 12.83
C ALA A 413 -17.78 16.90 12.43
N ALA A 414 -17.66 16.63 11.13
CA ALA A 414 -17.14 15.36 10.63
C ALA A 414 -15.73 15.04 11.14
N LYS A 415 -14.89 16.05 11.44
CA LYS A 415 -13.55 15.82 12.03
C LYS A 415 -13.55 15.10 13.39
N TYR A 416 -14.68 15.03 14.08
CA TYR A 416 -14.81 14.29 15.34
C TYR A 416 -15.22 12.82 15.12
N GLU A 417 -15.44 12.39 13.88
CA GLU A 417 -15.79 11.01 13.50
C GLU A 417 -14.55 10.15 13.29
N PHE A 418 -14.66 8.85 13.63
CA PHE A 418 -13.61 7.85 13.40
C PHE A 418 -13.99 6.86 12.32
N PHE A 419 -15.18 6.27 12.42
CA PHE A 419 -15.69 5.27 11.48
C PHE A 419 -16.94 5.77 10.78
N VAL A 420 -16.87 5.89 9.45
CA VAL A 420 -17.86 6.57 8.61
C VAL A 420 -18.34 5.67 7.46
N ARG A 421 -19.56 5.92 7.01
CA ARG A 421 -20.17 5.33 5.80
C ARG A 421 -21.15 6.35 5.22
N GLY A 422 -21.25 6.38 3.89
CA GLY A 422 -22.09 7.34 3.19
C GLY A 422 -21.40 8.69 3.07
N GLU A 423 -22.18 9.77 3.03
CA GLU A 423 -21.64 11.12 2.98
C GLU A 423 -21.22 11.59 4.38
N SER A 424 -19.96 12.01 4.53
CA SER A 424 -19.44 12.59 5.77
C SER A 424 -18.43 13.69 5.44
N GLY A 425 -18.72 14.91 5.90
CA GLY A 425 -17.87 16.08 5.71
C GLY A 425 -17.60 16.45 4.24
N GLY A 426 -18.58 16.21 3.35
CA GLY A 426 -18.46 16.46 1.91
C GLY A 426 -17.66 15.40 1.14
N LEU A 427 -17.30 14.29 1.80
CA LEU A 427 -16.66 13.13 1.18
C LEU A 427 -17.61 11.93 1.21
N GLN A 428 -17.52 11.09 0.18
CA GLN A 428 -18.34 9.88 0.06
C GLN A 428 -17.52 8.64 0.45
N TYR A 429 -18.05 7.84 1.37
CA TYR A 429 -17.47 6.59 1.85
C TYR A 429 -18.40 5.43 1.47
N ASN A 430 -18.14 4.80 0.33
CA ASN A 430 -18.93 3.66 -0.14
C ASN A 430 -18.26 2.37 0.32
N VAL A 431 -18.97 1.62 1.16
CA VAL A 431 -18.59 0.32 1.72
C VAL A 431 -19.87 -0.47 2.01
N ALA A 432 -19.75 -1.77 2.29
CA ALA A 432 -20.88 -2.65 2.61
C ALA A 432 -21.77 -2.07 3.73
N ASN A 433 -23.06 -2.39 3.72
CA ASN A 433 -24.06 -1.71 4.56
C ASN A 433 -23.82 -1.81 6.08
N ASP A 434 -23.21 -2.91 6.53
CA ASP A 434 -22.90 -3.21 7.93
C ASP A 434 -21.45 -2.92 8.32
N ASP A 435 -20.75 -2.16 7.47
CA ASP A 435 -19.34 -1.84 7.57
C ASP A 435 -19.09 -0.32 7.53
N ARG A 436 -17.87 0.10 7.87
CA ARG A 436 -17.44 1.51 7.92
C ARG A 436 -15.96 1.63 7.57
N LEU A 437 -15.57 2.81 7.10
CA LEU A 437 -14.18 3.18 6.81
C LEU A 437 -13.66 4.15 7.87
N VAL A 438 -12.35 4.14 8.11
CA VAL A 438 -11.65 5.06 8.99
C VAL A 438 -11.53 6.42 8.31
N ARG A 439 -12.11 7.44 8.92
CA ARG A 439 -12.07 8.82 8.41
C ARG A 439 -10.66 9.43 8.42
N LEU A 440 -9.82 8.99 9.35
CA LEU A 440 -8.46 9.51 9.55
C LEU A 440 -7.47 9.04 8.47
N PHE A 441 -7.86 8.11 7.60
CA PHE A 441 -6.98 7.54 6.58
C PHE A 441 -7.01 8.33 5.28
N ASN A 442 -5.85 8.38 4.60
CA ASN A 442 -5.67 9.15 3.37
C ASN A 442 -4.83 8.38 2.33
N ASN A 443 -5.21 7.13 2.03
CA ASN A 443 -4.57 6.27 1.03
C ASN A 443 -3.11 5.89 1.30
N TYR A 444 -2.74 5.85 2.58
CA TYR A 444 -1.45 5.37 3.04
C TYR A 444 -1.62 4.09 3.86
N ARG A 445 -0.68 3.85 4.77
CA ARG A 445 -0.57 2.68 5.61
C ARG A 445 -0.46 3.11 7.07
N TYR A 446 -1.11 2.38 7.96
CA TYR A 446 -1.32 2.81 9.35
C TYR A 446 -1.16 1.65 10.33
N THR A 447 -1.03 1.99 11.61
CA THR A 447 -1.10 1.07 12.74
C THR A 447 -2.19 1.54 13.70
N ILE A 448 -3.07 0.63 14.12
CA ILE A 448 -4.08 0.89 15.15
C ILE A 448 -3.74 0.07 16.38
N TYR A 449 -3.59 0.74 17.52
CA TYR A 449 -3.42 0.06 18.80
C TYR A 449 -4.78 -0.03 19.49
N ALA A 450 -5.42 -1.19 19.45
CA ALA A 450 -6.74 -1.41 20.02
C ALA A 450 -6.63 -1.79 21.51
N PRO A 451 -7.01 -0.91 22.45
CA PRO A 451 -7.03 -1.25 23.87
C PRO A 451 -8.14 -2.25 24.17
N THR A 452 -7.86 -3.17 25.10
CA THR A 452 -8.89 -4.06 25.62
C THR A 452 -9.96 -3.31 26.43
N ASP A 453 -11.14 -3.92 26.58
CA ASP A 453 -12.22 -3.38 27.41
C ASP A 453 -11.77 -3.08 28.85
N ALA A 454 -10.92 -3.95 29.42
CA ALA A 454 -10.32 -3.74 30.74
C ALA A 454 -9.38 -2.52 30.77
N ALA A 455 -8.61 -2.31 29.70
CA ALA A 455 -7.75 -1.13 29.57
C ALA A 455 -8.57 0.17 29.46
N ILE A 456 -9.71 0.14 28.74
CA ILE A 456 -10.65 1.26 28.69
C ILE A 456 -11.29 1.51 30.07
N ASP A 457 -11.74 0.47 30.77
CA ASP A 457 -12.32 0.59 32.11
C ASP A 457 -11.35 1.24 33.11
N ALA A 458 -10.06 0.90 33.03
CA ALA A 458 -9.03 1.49 33.87
C ALA A 458 -8.92 3.02 33.66
N GLU A 459 -9.10 3.50 32.43
CA GLU A 459 -9.09 4.94 32.14
C GLU A 459 -10.43 5.62 32.49
N LEU A 460 -11.56 4.92 32.32
CA LEU A 460 -12.87 5.39 32.79
C LEU A 460 -12.91 5.59 34.30
N ALA A 461 -12.26 4.69 35.06
CA ALA A 461 -12.11 4.80 36.52
C ALA A 461 -11.27 6.03 36.94
N LYS A 462 -10.34 6.48 36.09
CA LYS A 462 -9.55 7.71 36.29
C LYS A 462 -10.27 8.97 35.79
N GLY A 463 -11.49 8.84 35.29
CA GLY A 463 -12.33 9.95 34.87
C GLY A 463 -12.26 10.28 33.38
N LEU A 464 -11.83 9.37 32.51
CA LEU A 464 -12.00 9.52 31.06
C LEU A 464 -13.50 9.75 30.79
N PRO A 465 -13.88 10.82 30.06
CA PRO A 465 -15.28 11.10 29.78
C PRO A 465 -15.81 10.15 28.70
N THR A 466 -17.11 9.88 28.73
CA THR A 466 -17.84 9.17 27.67
C THR A 466 -18.83 10.12 27.01
N TRP A 467 -19.33 9.77 25.83
CA TRP A 467 -20.36 10.55 25.14
C TRP A 467 -21.60 10.76 26.02
N ASP A 468 -22.08 9.70 26.68
CA ASP A 468 -23.23 9.78 27.59
C ASP A 468 -22.97 10.72 28.78
N LYS A 469 -21.81 10.59 29.44
CA LYS A 469 -21.44 11.48 30.56
C LYS A 469 -21.38 12.95 30.14
N ILE A 470 -20.94 13.23 28.91
CA ILE A 470 -20.90 14.58 28.36
C ILE A 470 -22.32 15.09 28.10
N SER A 471 -23.18 14.24 27.53
CA SER A 471 -24.59 14.58 27.30
C SER A 471 -25.30 14.88 28.62
N ASP A 472 -25.21 13.98 29.59
CA ASP A 472 -25.83 14.10 30.91
C ASP A 472 -25.37 15.38 31.64
N TYR A 473 -24.07 15.69 31.54
CA TYR A 473 -23.53 16.93 32.09
C TYR A 473 -24.15 18.17 31.44
N LEU A 474 -24.30 18.19 30.11
CA LEU A 474 -24.95 19.30 29.40
C LEU A 474 -26.45 19.40 29.74
N ASP A 475 -27.16 18.27 29.78
CA ASP A 475 -28.58 18.21 30.17
C ASP A 475 -28.84 18.75 31.57
N THR A 476 -27.96 18.39 32.51
CA THR A 476 -28.14 18.75 33.93
C THR A 476 -27.77 20.21 34.20
N ASN A 477 -26.78 20.77 33.48
CA ASN A 477 -26.13 22.03 33.88
C ASN A 477 -26.45 23.22 32.98
N LEU A 478 -26.94 23.02 31.76
CA LEU A 478 -27.33 24.15 30.90
C LEU A 478 -28.62 24.80 31.39
N GLN A 479 -28.63 26.13 31.42
CA GLN A 479 -29.82 26.95 31.66
C GLN A 479 -30.47 27.31 30.32
N ALA A 480 -31.79 27.54 30.34
CA ALA A 480 -32.52 28.02 29.16
C ALA A 480 -31.92 29.33 28.63
N GLU A 481 -31.73 29.43 27.31
CA GLU A 481 -31.15 30.61 26.70
C GLU A 481 -32.07 31.83 26.87
N VAL A 482 -31.50 32.93 27.35
CA VAL A 482 -32.18 34.21 27.50
C VAL A 482 -31.81 35.08 26.30
N LYS A 483 -32.81 35.62 25.59
CA LYS A 483 -32.57 36.61 24.53
C LYS A 483 -32.43 37.99 25.14
N LEU A 484 -31.38 38.73 24.76
CA LEU A 484 -31.24 40.12 25.19
C LEU A 484 -32.38 40.96 24.59
N ALA A 485 -33.13 41.64 25.45
CA ALA A 485 -34.18 42.55 25.05
C ALA A 485 -33.57 43.73 24.26
N ALA A 486 -34.32 44.28 23.29
CA ALA A 486 -33.82 45.39 22.47
C ALA A 486 -33.46 46.64 23.28
N ASP A 487 -34.14 46.84 24.41
CA ASP A 487 -33.90 47.93 25.38
C ASP A 487 -32.87 47.58 26.47
N LYS A 488 -32.31 46.35 26.44
CA LYS A 488 -31.38 45.79 27.43
C LYS A 488 -31.91 45.74 28.87
N SER A 489 -33.23 45.75 29.06
CA SER A 489 -33.86 45.66 30.38
C SER A 489 -33.50 44.38 31.16
N ASN A 490 -33.12 43.31 30.47
CA ASN A 490 -32.71 42.02 31.04
C ASN A 490 -31.20 41.72 30.92
N GLN A 491 -30.36 42.76 30.76
CA GLN A 491 -28.90 42.60 30.57
C GLN A 491 -28.23 41.75 31.66
N ASP A 492 -28.55 42.00 32.94
CA ASP A 492 -27.94 41.27 34.06
C ASP A 492 -28.29 39.78 34.07
N GLU A 493 -29.52 39.43 33.70
CA GLU A 493 -29.95 38.04 33.55
C GLU A 493 -29.28 37.38 32.34
N TYR A 494 -29.28 38.07 31.20
CA TYR A 494 -28.62 37.63 29.97
C TYR A 494 -27.14 37.32 30.21
N ASP A 495 -26.40 38.25 30.83
CA ASP A 495 -24.97 38.10 31.10
C ASP A 495 -24.69 36.98 32.10
N ARG A 496 -25.52 36.84 33.14
CA ARG A 496 -25.40 35.76 34.14
C ARG A 496 -25.61 34.38 33.50
N VAL A 497 -26.71 34.21 32.74
CA VAL A 497 -27.05 32.94 32.09
C VAL A 497 -26.01 32.58 31.03
N ASN A 498 -25.59 33.55 30.21
CA ASN A 498 -24.55 33.32 29.21
C ASN A 498 -23.21 32.96 29.84
N LYS A 499 -22.77 33.68 30.88
CA LYS A 499 -21.52 33.36 31.58
C LYS A 499 -21.55 31.95 32.19
N HIS A 500 -22.69 31.53 32.74
CA HIS A 500 -22.89 30.17 33.26
C HIS A 500 -22.84 29.13 32.14
N ASN A 501 -23.65 29.29 31.10
CA ASN A 501 -23.70 28.37 29.96
C ASN A 501 -22.36 28.30 29.22
N ASP A 502 -21.63 29.40 29.11
CA ASP A 502 -20.28 29.46 28.55
C ASP A 502 -19.28 28.63 29.35
N ALA A 503 -19.37 28.66 30.69
CA ALA A 503 -18.53 27.84 31.56
C ALA A 503 -18.88 26.35 31.42
N VAL A 504 -20.17 26.02 31.34
CA VAL A 504 -20.66 24.65 31.10
C VAL A 504 -20.19 24.13 29.75
N LYS A 505 -20.44 24.88 28.66
CA LYS A 505 -20.01 24.55 27.29
C LYS A 505 -18.49 24.41 27.20
N ALA A 506 -17.71 25.31 27.82
CA ALA A 506 -16.25 25.21 27.81
C ALA A 506 -15.74 23.90 28.44
N LYS A 507 -16.33 23.46 29.56
CA LYS A 507 -16.00 22.17 30.19
C LYS A 507 -16.39 20.98 29.30
N ALA A 508 -17.57 21.00 28.70
CA ALA A 508 -18.00 19.95 27.77
C ALA A 508 -17.09 19.87 26.52
N GLN A 509 -16.71 21.01 25.95
CA GLN A 509 -15.77 21.07 24.83
C GLN A 509 -14.40 20.48 25.18
N ALA A 510 -13.91 20.73 26.40
CA ALA A 510 -12.67 20.10 26.87
C ALA A 510 -12.83 18.58 27.03
N MET A 511 -13.96 18.09 27.56
CA MET A 511 -14.23 16.65 27.65
C MET A 511 -14.28 15.98 26.26
N VAL A 512 -14.98 16.59 25.29
CA VAL A 512 -15.01 16.11 23.90
C VAL A 512 -13.60 16.10 23.30
N THR A 513 -12.84 17.18 23.51
CA THR A 513 -11.47 17.29 22.98
C THR A 513 -10.54 16.25 23.59
N VAL A 514 -10.69 15.96 24.89
CA VAL A 514 -9.96 14.87 25.56
C VAL A 514 -10.32 13.52 24.95
N LEU A 515 -11.62 13.20 24.85
CA LEU A 515 -12.06 11.90 24.34
C LEU A 515 -11.59 11.67 22.90
N VAL A 516 -11.76 12.66 22.02
CA VAL A 516 -11.37 12.52 20.61
C VAL A 516 -9.86 12.41 20.44
N ASN A 517 -9.05 13.20 21.16
CA ASN A 517 -7.60 13.05 21.08
C ASN A 517 -7.08 11.76 21.72
N PHE A 518 -7.73 11.30 22.81
CA PHE A 518 -7.44 9.99 23.40
C PHE A 518 -7.63 8.88 22.37
N LEU A 519 -8.74 8.88 21.64
CA LEU A 519 -9.00 7.89 20.59
C LEU A 519 -8.05 8.06 19.40
N ARG A 520 -7.84 9.28 18.90
CA ARG A 520 -6.93 9.58 17.77
C ARG A 520 -5.50 9.14 18.04
N TYR A 521 -5.04 9.22 19.29
CA TYR A 521 -3.68 8.83 19.67
C TYR A 521 -3.39 7.32 19.52
N HIS A 522 -4.43 6.50 19.35
CA HIS A 522 -4.31 5.07 19.04
C HIS A 522 -4.19 4.77 17.53
N PHE A 523 -4.28 5.80 16.68
CA PHE A 523 -4.08 5.71 15.23
C PHE A 523 -2.74 6.34 14.88
N GLN A 524 -1.83 5.53 14.36
CA GLN A 524 -0.47 5.90 14.04
C GLN A 524 -0.23 5.77 12.53
N ASP A 525 0.55 6.69 11.97
CA ASP A 525 1.09 6.57 10.63
C ASP A 525 2.11 5.41 10.56
N GLU A 526 2.26 4.86 9.35
CA GLU A 526 3.08 3.69 9.04
C GLU A 526 2.53 2.37 9.61
N SER A 527 2.64 1.30 8.83
CA SER A 527 2.31 -0.05 9.31
C SER A 527 3.53 -0.68 9.95
N LEU A 528 3.42 -1.01 11.24
CA LEU A 528 4.46 -1.67 12.02
C LEU A 528 3.96 -3.04 12.47
N PHE A 529 4.80 -4.06 12.34
CA PHE A 529 4.44 -5.44 12.66
C PHE A 529 5.20 -5.94 13.89
N VAL A 530 4.57 -6.82 14.67
CA VAL A 530 5.31 -7.70 15.59
C VAL A 530 6.02 -8.73 14.72
N ASP A 531 7.34 -8.60 14.59
CA ASP A 531 8.13 -9.36 13.61
C ASP A 531 9.55 -9.64 14.14
N GLN A 532 10.37 -10.36 13.38
CA GLN A 532 11.75 -10.75 13.70
C GLN A 532 12.78 -9.67 13.33
N VAL A 533 12.41 -8.40 13.53
CA VAL A 533 13.24 -7.24 13.21
C VAL A 533 13.57 -6.43 14.46
N SER A 534 14.65 -5.66 14.40
CA SER A 534 15.04 -4.72 15.45
C SER A 534 15.05 -3.32 14.88
N HIS A 535 14.18 -2.45 15.41
CA HIS A 535 14.08 -1.06 14.97
C HIS A 535 13.60 -0.18 16.12
N THR A 536 13.97 1.11 16.07
CA THR A 536 13.40 2.12 16.97
C THR A 536 13.20 3.40 16.18
N GLY A 537 12.02 4.00 16.34
CA GLY A 537 11.63 5.20 15.63
C GLY A 537 10.50 5.95 16.33
N ASP A 538 10.34 7.21 15.98
CA ASP A 538 9.21 8.04 16.39
C ASP A 538 8.22 8.15 15.23
N TYR A 539 6.95 7.82 15.50
CA TYR A 539 5.90 7.78 14.48
C TYR A 539 4.77 8.73 14.85
N ALA A 540 4.30 9.52 13.88
CA ALA A 540 3.20 10.45 14.07
C ALA A 540 1.88 9.69 14.35
N THR A 541 1.04 10.27 15.17
CA THR A 541 -0.33 9.81 15.43
C THR A 541 -1.34 10.79 14.83
N ALA A 542 -2.62 10.42 14.78
CA ALA A 542 -3.70 11.32 14.34
C ALA A 542 -4.00 12.48 15.31
N CYS A 543 -3.24 12.60 16.42
CA CYS A 543 -3.39 13.68 17.40
C CYS A 543 -2.43 14.85 17.09
N ILE A 544 -2.93 16.09 17.15
CA ILE A 544 -2.16 17.31 16.86
C ILE A 544 -2.06 18.17 18.13
N ASN A 545 -0.85 18.68 18.39
CA ASN A 545 -0.65 19.78 19.32
C ASN A 545 -0.64 21.10 18.52
N GLU A 546 -1.67 21.91 18.74
CA GLU A 546 -1.92 23.15 18.02
C GLU A 546 -1.05 24.32 18.50
N GLN A 547 -0.43 24.23 19.67
CA GLN A 547 0.54 25.23 20.08
C GLN A 547 1.83 25.08 19.28
N THR A 548 2.26 23.85 19.04
CA THR A 548 3.49 23.53 18.30
C THR A 548 3.27 23.27 16.81
N LYS A 549 2.01 23.17 16.37
CA LYS A 549 1.62 22.77 15.00
C LYS A 549 2.23 21.43 14.56
N ALA A 550 2.41 20.51 15.52
CA ALA A 550 3.05 19.23 15.28
C ALA A 550 2.12 18.08 15.68
N TYR A 551 2.16 17.00 14.89
CA TYR A 551 1.56 15.73 15.28
C TYR A 551 2.27 15.19 16.52
N LEU A 552 1.50 14.63 17.45
CA LEU A 552 2.07 13.92 18.58
C LEU A 552 2.61 12.58 18.10
N SER A 553 3.84 12.27 18.51
CA SER A 553 4.48 10.99 18.19
C SER A 553 4.31 9.92 19.28
N LEU A 554 4.41 8.67 18.87
CA LEU A 554 4.71 7.50 19.69
C LEU A 554 6.15 7.06 19.40
N SER A 555 6.94 6.83 20.44
CA SER A 555 8.23 6.16 20.25
C SER A 555 7.99 4.66 20.24
N VAL A 556 8.36 3.99 19.16
CA VAL A 556 8.13 2.56 18.97
C VAL A 556 9.46 1.84 18.96
N THR A 557 9.55 0.74 19.69
CA THR A 557 10.69 -0.17 19.70
C THR A 557 10.21 -1.57 19.31
N GLN A 558 10.75 -2.06 18.20
CA GLN A 558 10.62 -3.44 17.76
C GLN A 558 11.86 -4.22 18.20
N THR A 559 11.62 -5.38 18.80
CA THR A 559 12.60 -6.43 19.04
C THR A 559 12.07 -7.73 18.43
N PRO A 560 12.91 -8.74 18.17
CA PRO A 560 12.44 -9.97 17.55
C PRO A 560 11.26 -10.59 18.32
N GLY A 561 10.10 -10.65 17.67
CA GLY A 561 8.85 -11.18 18.22
C GLY A 561 8.08 -10.25 19.16
N GLN A 562 8.45 -8.97 19.29
CA GLN A 562 7.77 -8.03 20.19
C GLN A 562 7.77 -6.59 19.65
N LEU A 563 6.71 -5.86 19.99
CA LEU A 563 6.58 -4.43 19.72
C LEU A 563 6.16 -3.70 21.01
N SER A 564 6.84 -2.60 21.31
CA SER A 564 6.58 -1.77 22.50
C SER A 564 6.54 -0.30 22.14
N LEU A 565 5.74 0.45 22.89
CA LEU A 565 5.38 1.84 22.65
C LEU A 565 5.71 2.65 23.90
N LYS A 566 6.27 3.85 23.72
CA LYS A 566 6.35 4.86 24.77
C LYS A 566 5.42 6.01 24.43
N ASP A 567 4.42 6.20 25.29
CA ASP A 567 3.42 7.26 25.12
C ASP A 567 3.92 8.64 25.61
N LYS A 568 3.12 9.70 25.42
CA LYS A 568 3.48 11.05 25.90
C LYS A 568 3.45 11.19 27.41
N ALA A 569 2.84 10.26 28.14
CA ALA A 569 2.95 10.17 29.59
C ALA A 569 4.23 9.45 30.06
N GLY A 570 5.09 9.01 29.12
CA GLY A 570 6.33 8.31 29.41
C GLY A 570 6.14 6.85 29.81
N ARG A 571 4.93 6.31 29.70
CA ARG A 571 4.61 4.93 30.03
C ARG A 571 4.99 4.02 28.87
N THR A 572 5.53 2.86 29.19
CA THR A 572 5.78 1.81 28.20
C THR A 572 4.57 0.89 28.12
N VAL A 573 4.03 0.73 26.92
CA VAL A 573 2.91 -0.16 26.60
C VAL A 573 3.39 -1.20 25.60
N THR A 574 3.23 -2.47 25.91
CA THR A 574 3.64 -3.58 25.05
C THR A 574 2.44 -4.11 24.29
N VAL A 575 2.64 -4.40 23.00
CA VAL A 575 1.66 -5.11 22.18
C VAL A 575 1.51 -6.54 22.68
N ASP A 576 0.28 -7.04 22.66
CA ASP A 576 -0.04 -8.40 23.07
C ASP A 576 0.71 -9.45 22.25
N GLY A 577 1.27 -10.46 22.90
CA GLY A 577 2.07 -11.50 22.26
C GLY A 577 1.26 -12.52 21.44
N THR A 578 -0.08 -12.45 21.48
CA THR A 578 -0.97 -13.39 20.77
C THR A 578 -1.93 -12.70 19.80
N THR A 579 -2.52 -11.58 20.21
CA THR A 579 -3.51 -10.84 19.41
C THR A 579 -2.84 -9.61 18.78
N HIS A 580 -2.11 -9.83 17.71
CA HIS A 580 -1.37 -8.80 17.00
C HIS A 580 -1.32 -9.07 15.49
N ASN A 581 -0.79 -8.12 14.73
CA ASN A 581 -0.69 -8.22 13.27
C ASN A 581 -2.03 -8.51 12.57
N ILE A 582 -3.16 -8.03 13.11
CA ILE A 582 -4.47 -8.20 12.47
C ILE A 582 -4.51 -7.29 11.25
N LEU A 583 -4.51 -7.86 10.05
CA LEU A 583 -4.39 -7.11 8.80
C LEU A 583 -5.75 -6.58 8.35
N ALA A 584 -5.80 -5.29 8.01
CA ALA A 584 -7.00 -4.64 7.51
C ALA A 584 -6.74 -3.75 6.29
N ARG A 585 -7.78 -3.54 5.50
CA ARG A 585 -7.80 -2.69 4.31
C ARG A 585 -9.12 -1.93 4.24
N ASP A 586 -9.00 -0.61 4.22
CA ASP A 586 -10.11 0.30 4.04
C ASP A 586 -10.20 0.69 2.57
N ALA A 587 -10.95 -0.10 1.80
CA ALA A 587 -11.21 0.13 0.39
C ALA A 587 -12.50 0.97 0.23
N ASN A 588 -12.36 2.20 -0.28
CA ASN A 588 -13.50 3.04 -0.64
C ASN A 588 -13.88 2.74 -2.09
N PHE A 589 -15.14 2.35 -2.30
CA PHE A 589 -15.63 2.00 -3.63
C PHE A 589 -16.29 3.20 -4.35
N ASN A 590 -16.54 3.08 -5.64
CA ASN A 590 -17.44 4.00 -6.34
C ASN A 590 -18.91 3.80 -5.91
N LYS A 591 -19.81 4.73 -6.32
CA LYS A 591 -21.24 4.69 -5.95
C LYS A 591 -21.95 3.37 -6.27
N GLY A 592 -21.53 2.67 -7.33
CA GLY A 592 -22.08 1.37 -7.73
C GLY A 592 -21.37 0.16 -7.12
N MET A 593 -20.34 0.39 -6.29
CA MET A 593 -19.51 -0.63 -5.67
C MET A 593 -18.95 -1.66 -6.66
N THR A 594 -18.47 -1.17 -7.80
CA THR A 594 -17.86 -1.99 -8.87
C THR A 594 -16.35 -1.84 -8.97
N LEU A 595 -15.79 -0.76 -8.41
CA LEU A 595 -14.36 -0.45 -8.45
C LEU A 595 -13.94 0.20 -7.13
N ILE A 596 -12.71 -0.09 -6.71
CA ILE A 596 -12.04 0.65 -5.64
C ILE A 596 -11.55 1.98 -6.20
N THR A 597 -11.94 3.08 -5.57
CA THR A 597 -11.48 4.44 -5.93
C THR A 597 -10.30 4.89 -5.08
N SER A 598 -10.20 4.38 -3.86
CA SER A 598 -9.13 4.72 -2.93
C SER A 598 -8.99 3.59 -1.89
N SER A 599 -7.80 3.41 -1.34
CA SER A 599 -7.51 2.29 -0.44
C SER A 599 -6.44 2.66 0.56
N SER A 600 -6.64 2.34 1.83
CA SER A 600 -5.63 2.44 2.88
C SER A 600 -5.42 1.10 3.55
N TYR A 601 -4.19 0.79 3.92
CA TYR A 601 -3.85 -0.45 4.63
C TYR A 601 -3.61 -0.16 6.11
N SER A 602 -3.95 -1.10 6.98
CA SER A 602 -3.64 -0.96 8.39
C SER A 602 -3.37 -2.30 9.05
N VAL A 603 -2.65 -2.23 10.17
CA VAL A 603 -2.41 -3.36 11.06
C VAL A 603 -2.93 -3.01 12.45
N ILE A 604 -3.73 -3.89 13.02
CA ILE A 604 -4.30 -3.72 14.36
C ILE A 604 -3.53 -4.60 15.35
N HIS A 605 -3.14 -3.99 16.47
CA HIS A 605 -2.49 -4.65 17.59
C HIS A 605 -3.30 -4.47 18.86
N GLN A 606 -3.51 -5.54 19.61
CA GLN A 606 -4.06 -5.42 20.95
C GLN A 606 -3.02 -4.80 21.90
N ILE A 607 -3.48 -3.90 22.75
CA ILE A 607 -2.73 -3.38 23.90
C ILE A 607 -3.54 -3.58 25.19
N ASN A 608 -2.86 -3.96 26.27
CA ASN A 608 -3.50 -4.21 27.57
C ASN A 608 -3.54 -2.98 28.48
N SER A 609 -3.05 -1.83 27.98
CA SER A 609 -3.12 -0.50 28.61
C SER A 609 -3.40 0.52 27.51
N ALA A 610 -4.37 1.41 27.70
CA ALA A 610 -4.65 2.46 26.72
C ALA A 610 -3.52 3.51 26.69
N LEU A 611 -3.30 4.15 25.56
CA LEU A 611 -2.26 5.16 25.35
C LEU A 611 -2.71 6.54 25.85
N LEU A 612 -1.78 7.32 26.43
CA LEU A 612 -2.03 8.70 26.88
C LEU A 612 -1.26 9.71 26.05
N PHE A 613 -1.99 10.67 25.49
CA PHE A 613 -1.44 11.71 24.61
C PHE A 613 -0.90 12.94 25.36
N ASP A 614 -1.16 13.04 26.67
CA ASP A 614 -0.61 14.09 27.54
C ASP A 614 -0.21 13.47 28.89
N GLY A 615 0.96 13.85 29.41
CA GLY A 615 1.48 13.34 30.68
C GLY A 615 0.68 13.79 31.90
N GLU A 616 -0.08 14.89 31.79
CA GLU A 616 -0.97 15.35 32.87
C GLU A 616 -2.06 14.32 33.21
N PHE A 617 -2.45 13.45 32.26
CA PHE A 617 -3.51 12.47 32.47
C PHE A 617 -3.12 11.26 33.32
N ALA A 618 -1.83 11.07 33.61
CA ALA A 618 -1.41 10.10 34.62
C ALA A 618 -2.04 10.40 36.00
N GLY A 619 -2.31 11.69 36.29
CA GLY A 619 -2.96 12.15 37.53
C GLY A 619 -4.48 12.35 37.43
N GLY A 620 -5.12 11.92 36.32
CA GLY A 620 -6.56 11.99 36.09
C GLY A 620 -7.00 13.09 35.11
N TYR A 621 -8.09 12.82 34.38
CA TYR A 621 -8.52 13.63 33.23
C TYR A 621 -9.17 14.97 33.61
N ALA A 622 -9.73 15.08 34.81
CA ALA A 622 -10.45 16.28 35.27
C ALA A 622 -9.58 17.55 35.31
N GLN A 623 -8.26 17.40 35.32
CA GLN A 623 -7.32 18.52 35.29
C GLN A 623 -7.47 19.40 34.04
N ALA A 624 -7.86 18.80 32.91
CA ALA A 624 -8.09 19.52 31.64
C ALA A 624 -9.24 20.53 31.73
N TRP A 625 -10.18 20.36 32.67
CA TRP A 625 -11.35 21.22 32.84
C TRP A 625 -11.63 21.60 34.29
N SER A 626 -10.58 21.69 35.13
CA SER A 626 -10.74 22.06 36.55
C SER A 626 -11.27 23.49 36.75
N SER A 627 -11.20 24.33 35.71
CA SER A 627 -11.86 25.64 35.63
C SER A 627 -12.18 26.00 34.18
N PRO A 628 -13.10 26.94 33.91
CA PRO A 628 -13.39 27.39 32.54
C PRO A 628 -12.15 27.92 31.81
N LYS A 629 -11.22 28.58 32.53
CA LYS A 629 -9.96 29.08 31.96
C LYS A 629 -9.07 27.92 31.51
N LYS A 630 -8.91 26.87 32.33
CA LYS A 630 -8.14 25.68 31.95
C LYS A 630 -8.78 24.93 30.80
N ALA A 631 -10.11 24.77 30.82
CA ALA A 631 -10.86 24.13 29.75
C ALA A 631 -10.62 24.79 28.39
N ARG A 632 -10.74 26.14 28.32
CA ARG A 632 -10.48 26.89 27.09
C ARG A 632 -9.03 26.79 26.63
N ALA A 633 -8.07 26.84 27.56
CA ALA A 633 -6.64 26.66 27.24
C ALA A 633 -6.34 25.26 26.69
N PHE A 634 -6.94 24.22 27.27
CA PHE A 634 -6.80 22.84 26.82
C PHE A 634 -7.36 22.65 25.41
N VAL A 635 -8.59 23.12 25.16
CA VAL A 635 -9.21 23.08 23.83
C VAL A 635 -8.38 23.86 22.81
N ALA A 636 -7.75 24.97 23.19
CA ALA A 636 -6.84 25.70 22.30
C ALA A 636 -5.56 24.93 21.98
N LYS A 637 -4.99 24.20 22.95
CA LYS A 637 -3.78 23.38 22.80
C LYS A 637 -4.00 22.15 21.93
N PHE A 638 -5.15 21.48 22.07
CA PHE A 638 -5.44 20.21 21.42
C PHE A 638 -6.66 20.26 20.49
N ARG A 639 -6.94 21.43 19.92
CA ARG A 639 -8.10 21.62 19.04
C ARG A 639 -8.09 20.58 17.92
N ILE A 640 -9.24 19.95 17.70
CA ILE A 640 -9.42 18.98 16.61
C ILE A 640 -9.41 19.71 15.27
N LYS A 641 -8.49 19.31 14.38
CA LYS A 641 -8.42 19.71 12.98
C LYS A 641 -8.56 18.52 12.03
N ASP A 642 -8.87 18.86 10.79
CA ASP A 642 -8.81 17.95 9.64
C ASP A 642 -7.36 17.57 9.31
#